data_AF-A0A2M7VBJ4-F1
#
_entry.id   AF-A0A2M7VBJ4-F1
#
_cell.length_a   1.000
_cell.length_b   1.000
_cell.length_c   1.000
_cell.angle_alpha   90.00
_cell.angle_beta   90.00
_cell.angle_gamma   90.00
#
_symmetry.space_group_name_H-M   'P 1'
#
loop_
_entity.id
_entity.type
_entity.pdbx_description
1 polymer ?
#
loop_
_entity_poly.entity_id
_entity_poly.type
_entity_poly.pdbx_seq_one_letter_code
_entity_poly.pdbx_strand_id
1 'polypeptide(L)'
;TQTCFSAYPQTATAPYGVSYRPGSMLIKEVVSPDVYVVEPNGTKSKIASEEIASALYGSDWAKKVRDTDSAWFTTVYPQVGSTVSTAKPHNGMLIKKSDSASVYFVQDGKLHMVEGTLGAAAASVQTVLDSVFAMVEDSGTTVTKATVLDTLANFGQSVTPTPSSNVAVSLSASTPATATLPMNATHVEFTKFNVSGSGTLDTVVLHRTGVGSYDDLSNVYLYDGSTRLTSGRTVSSDGNLVTFTNVKLALSSYAKTLTVVGDLSTQAASGDQEGFEVVEVNGKTISGVAGNIMPVGSVAISAVTVDNSGTSGTFALGASEVEVGRGTINAGIATHDVLVKSIALTNAGSLSNDYLANLKLTIGSTNVATAASMTGDKVVFTLATPYSITKGDTKTFTVYADNNGGRTADTVKLYVDETSDVVVTDVQFPLYGTDLTNSFASGDQTYTVTGGDITLSNSGPAAQNIGKNVTGVTVQNFSFTSTNAVTVKNTKVWVYLTSNGTTANTSTTNLNYVKNVKIVDTDDNNRTVVGPQAAFGTGTTLDGNGYYKVFTDSFDVAAATTRHFAVVVDIDTNMPSNYTVNTVVDFSGTNYVKYANNSQYVSAATIVPNTITGNKMTVAGAQLTVSRTTPPASPLVVKGASDIEALGVLLTTGSASDLKITSMKLRVFASSSAITGNDGDTAANTAVNTVSVYEEGSSTPIFTKNLSSSSGTIGAGGYYYVQATGLSYKLSAGVSKKLIVKLGLKDTISATTYVSVDLDADDDIDVETYADGKSVTENTTATINASSPVFATISSAGTIVVAVDGNTPTANVVLSGTTNKVMSIYKFTPSKESFTLTGAKFTVDSSTKANNISKVMVSYKNLAGTTVTKECYLNDAGTCTFTDGQLDAYFPVNQTSLVTVSANFATITGGADSTEDVKLGFLRSGDTFATSTASLTNDFILLGEASNSKLYGATDVASIPAFSDTTITAQAVHKTNVSVAKITLDSQGTLAQDPVGAFTFTSEAESGSNQNSTLGTVTVKLTGSLIAGSAGNNTAAVSIYSGTTFDSAHLMGSGTITGLDTSTSTQVDIALSSNNEWTGAKTVYVVVDTTDADFVDPSSTNSSLTTQLVSYTWDDGSVTAISPVAGIPLYGSTKTY
;
A
#
# COMPACT_ATOMS: atom_id res chain seq x y z
N THR A 1 -15.15 -23.00 -1.45
CA THR A 1 -16.27 -22.71 -2.37
C THR A 1 -17.18 -21.69 -1.72
N GLN A 2 -17.12 -20.44 -2.22
CA GLN A 2 -17.87 -19.28 -1.70
C GLN A 2 -19.41 -19.47 -1.80
N THR A 3 -19.86 -20.48 -2.55
CA THR A 3 -21.26 -20.79 -2.88
C THR A 3 -22.07 -21.43 -1.74
N CYS A 4 -21.47 -21.75 -0.59
CA CYS A 4 -22.19 -22.28 0.58
C CYS A 4 -22.67 -21.21 1.57
N PHE A 5 -22.15 -19.98 1.54
CA PHE A 5 -22.51 -18.94 2.52
C PHE A 5 -23.79 -18.17 2.19
N SER A 6 -24.16 -18.07 0.91
CA SER A 6 -25.34 -17.34 0.43
C SER A 6 -26.67 -18.10 0.61
N ALA A 7 -26.62 -19.35 1.07
CA ALA A 7 -27.81 -20.18 1.32
C ALA A 7 -28.26 -20.18 2.80
N TYR A 8 -27.50 -19.55 3.70
CA TYR A 8 -27.85 -19.48 5.12
C TYR A 8 -28.50 -18.14 5.47
N PRO A 9 -29.57 -18.12 6.28
CA PRO A 9 -30.19 -16.89 6.74
C PRO A 9 -29.16 -16.04 7.49
N GLN A 10 -28.92 -14.82 7.00
CA GLN A 10 -27.98 -13.87 7.60
C GLN A 10 -28.71 -12.97 8.59
N THR A 11 -27.98 -12.46 9.58
CA THR A 11 -28.49 -11.43 10.51
C THR A 11 -28.79 -10.14 9.74
N ALA A 12 -29.89 -9.45 10.10
CA ALA A 12 -30.33 -8.21 9.43
C ALA A 12 -29.40 -7.00 9.64
N THR A 13 -28.37 -7.14 10.49
CA THR A 13 -27.41 -6.09 10.84
C THR A 13 -25.99 -6.63 10.79
N ALA A 14 -25.07 -5.87 10.19
CA ALA A 14 -23.66 -6.20 10.11
C ALA A 14 -22.99 -6.17 11.51
N PRO A 15 -21.94 -6.99 11.76
CA PRO A 15 -21.30 -7.94 10.82
C PRO A 15 -22.18 -9.15 10.48
N TYR A 16 -22.17 -9.55 9.21
CA TYR A 16 -22.92 -10.71 8.70
C TYR A 16 -22.20 -12.02 9.03
N GLY A 17 -22.73 -12.78 9.98
CA GLY A 17 -22.16 -14.04 10.43
C GLY A 17 -23.21 -15.15 10.57
N VAL A 18 -22.79 -16.40 10.38
CA VAL A 18 -23.63 -17.59 10.61
C VAL A 18 -23.24 -18.21 11.95
N SER A 19 -24.21 -18.44 12.83
CA SER A 19 -23.97 -19.09 14.13
C SER A 19 -23.61 -20.57 13.96
N TYR A 20 -22.82 -21.12 14.89
CA TYR A 20 -22.70 -22.58 14.99
C TYR A 20 -24.05 -23.19 15.38
N ARG A 21 -24.29 -24.39 14.88
CA ARG A 21 -25.50 -25.14 15.21
C ARG A 21 -25.55 -25.43 16.72
N PRO A 22 -26.70 -25.26 17.40
CA PRO A 22 -26.82 -25.61 18.80
C PRO A 22 -26.38 -27.05 19.09
N GLY A 23 -25.61 -27.23 20.16
CA GLY A 23 -25.12 -28.55 20.59
C GLY A 23 -24.05 -29.19 19.70
N SER A 24 -23.60 -28.53 18.62
CA SER A 24 -22.61 -29.10 17.68
C SER A 24 -21.16 -28.75 18.03
N MET A 25 -20.92 -27.49 18.40
CA MET A 25 -19.62 -26.91 18.71
C MET A 25 -19.72 -26.07 19.98
N LEU A 26 -18.56 -25.77 20.54
CA LEU A 26 -18.38 -24.86 21.67
C LEU A 26 -17.73 -23.57 21.16
N ILE A 27 -18.02 -22.46 21.80
CA ILE A 27 -17.43 -21.16 21.43
C ILE A 27 -16.72 -20.54 22.62
N LYS A 28 -15.68 -19.76 22.33
CA LYS A 28 -15.06 -18.84 23.28
C LYS A 28 -14.73 -17.53 22.59
N GLU A 29 -14.67 -16.47 23.37
CA GLU A 29 -14.13 -15.22 22.90
C GLU A 29 -12.60 -15.32 22.84
N VAL A 30 -11.96 -14.77 21.79
CA VAL A 30 -10.49 -14.83 21.63
C VAL A 30 -9.75 -14.35 22.88
N VAL A 31 -10.30 -13.32 23.55
CA VAL A 31 -9.70 -12.67 24.73
C VAL A 31 -10.07 -13.31 26.07
N SER A 32 -10.93 -14.35 26.09
CA SER A 32 -11.41 -14.98 27.33
C SER A 32 -11.15 -16.49 27.33
N PRO A 33 -10.73 -17.07 28.47
CA PRO A 33 -10.63 -18.53 28.60
C PRO A 33 -12.00 -19.21 28.79
N ASP A 34 -13.08 -18.44 29.00
CA ASP A 34 -14.40 -18.99 29.24
C ASP A 34 -14.99 -19.65 27.99
N VAL A 35 -15.49 -20.88 28.16
CA VAL A 35 -16.10 -21.68 27.08
C VAL A 35 -17.61 -21.74 27.27
N TYR A 36 -18.34 -21.60 26.16
CA TYR A 36 -19.80 -21.52 26.14
C TYR A 36 -20.38 -22.61 25.23
N VAL A 37 -21.48 -23.22 25.67
CA VAL A 37 -22.35 -23.99 24.77
C VAL A 37 -23.16 -23.02 23.92
N VAL A 38 -23.42 -23.43 22.69
CA VAL A 38 -24.41 -22.76 21.83
C VAL A 38 -25.75 -23.46 22.01
N GLU A 39 -26.71 -22.71 22.53
CA GLU A 39 -28.10 -23.09 22.71
C GLU A 39 -28.99 -22.49 21.60
N PRO A 40 -30.25 -22.92 21.48
CA PRO A 40 -31.23 -22.30 20.59
C PRO A 40 -31.26 -20.76 20.66
N ASN A 41 -31.61 -20.13 19.54
CA ASN A 41 -31.75 -18.67 19.40
C ASN A 41 -30.46 -17.86 19.60
N GLY A 42 -29.30 -18.44 19.32
CA GLY A 42 -28.01 -17.76 19.49
C GLY A 42 -27.66 -17.51 20.96
N THR A 43 -28.19 -18.33 21.88
CA THR A 43 -27.92 -18.21 23.31
C THR A 43 -26.55 -18.81 23.62
N LYS A 44 -25.67 -18.02 24.24
CA LYS A 44 -24.40 -18.49 24.79
C LYS A 44 -24.54 -18.76 26.28
N SER A 45 -24.28 -19.99 26.69
CA SER A 45 -24.39 -20.42 28.10
C SER A 45 -23.02 -20.91 28.58
N LYS A 46 -22.44 -20.23 29.57
CA LYS A 46 -21.10 -20.53 30.08
C LYS A 46 -21.06 -21.93 30.69
N ILE A 47 -20.04 -22.73 30.39
CA ILE A 47 -19.82 -24.03 31.02
C ILE A 47 -19.07 -23.82 32.34
N ALA A 48 -19.55 -24.44 33.42
CA ALA A 48 -18.95 -24.26 34.74
C ALA A 48 -17.61 -24.99 34.94
N SER A 49 -17.38 -26.13 34.26
CA SER A 49 -16.14 -26.91 34.39
C SER A 49 -15.85 -27.81 33.19
N GLU A 50 -14.59 -28.26 33.06
CA GLU A 50 -14.14 -29.17 32.00
C GLU A 50 -14.84 -30.54 32.07
N GLU A 51 -15.14 -31.03 33.27
CA GLU A 51 -15.84 -32.31 33.46
C GLU A 51 -17.24 -32.28 32.81
N ILE A 52 -17.93 -31.13 32.88
CA ILE A 52 -19.23 -30.92 32.24
C ILE A 52 -19.09 -30.89 30.72
N ALA A 53 -18.07 -30.22 30.19
CA ALA A 53 -17.81 -30.16 28.76
C ALA A 53 -17.48 -31.55 28.19
N SER A 54 -16.62 -32.31 28.87
CA SER A 54 -16.24 -33.69 28.50
C SER A 54 -17.44 -34.64 28.55
N ALA A 55 -18.32 -34.49 29.54
CA ALA A 55 -19.54 -35.31 29.65
C ALA A 55 -20.57 -35.05 28.54
N LEU A 56 -20.69 -33.81 28.06
CA LEU A 56 -21.64 -33.43 27.00
C LEU A 56 -21.09 -33.58 25.57
N TYR A 57 -19.79 -33.39 25.36
CA TYR A 57 -19.16 -33.34 24.03
C TYR A 57 -18.08 -34.40 23.79
N GLY A 58 -17.81 -35.26 24.79
CA GLY A 58 -16.82 -36.32 24.76
C GLY A 58 -15.41 -35.85 25.15
N SER A 59 -14.47 -36.80 25.27
CA SER A 59 -13.09 -36.54 25.69
C SER A 59 -12.32 -35.57 24.78
N ASP A 60 -12.74 -35.42 23.52
CA ASP A 60 -12.18 -34.47 22.55
C ASP A 60 -12.91 -33.10 22.55
N TRP A 61 -13.67 -32.74 23.60
CA TRP A 61 -14.45 -31.52 23.67
C TRP A 61 -13.64 -30.26 23.33
N ALA A 62 -12.37 -30.19 23.74
CA ALA A 62 -11.49 -29.05 23.47
C ALA A 62 -11.28 -28.82 21.96
N LYS A 63 -11.27 -29.88 21.13
CA LYS A 63 -11.17 -29.76 19.65
C LYS A 63 -12.45 -29.21 19.00
N LYS A 64 -13.55 -29.15 19.74
CA LYS A 64 -14.85 -28.60 19.32
C LYS A 64 -15.04 -27.14 19.74
N VAL A 65 -14.09 -26.58 20.48
CA VAL A 65 -14.06 -25.16 20.83
C VAL A 65 -13.62 -24.34 19.61
N ARG A 66 -14.29 -23.21 19.36
CA ARG A 66 -14.00 -22.27 18.28
C ARG A 66 -13.78 -20.88 18.85
N ASP A 67 -12.62 -20.31 18.55
CA ASP A 67 -12.31 -18.91 18.86
C ASP A 67 -13.20 -18.00 18.00
N THR A 68 -13.88 -17.07 18.66
CA THR A 68 -14.76 -16.09 18.03
C THR A 68 -14.28 -14.69 18.40
N ASP A 69 -14.13 -13.82 17.41
CA ASP A 69 -13.79 -12.41 17.64
C ASP A 69 -14.84 -11.72 18.53
N SER A 70 -14.42 -10.76 19.36
CA SER A 70 -15.27 -10.08 20.32
C SER A 70 -16.54 -9.46 19.70
N ALA A 71 -16.41 -8.83 18.53
CA ALA A 71 -17.56 -8.22 17.85
C ALA A 71 -18.55 -9.27 17.33
N TRP A 72 -18.07 -10.45 16.95
CA TRP A 72 -18.90 -11.57 16.50
C TRP A 72 -19.53 -12.30 17.69
N PHE A 73 -18.80 -12.44 18.79
CA PHE A 73 -19.24 -13.13 20.00
C PHE A 73 -20.46 -12.47 20.66
N THR A 74 -20.60 -11.15 20.51
CA THR A 74 -21.78 -10.40 20.97
C THR A 74 -22.87 -10.31 19.91
N THR A 75 -22.52 -10.19 18.63
CA THR A 75 -23.51 -9.93 17.56
C THR A 75 -24.21 -11.21 17.09
N VAL A 76 -23.47 -12.32 16.94
CA VAL A 76 -24.00 -13.61 16.48
C VAL A 76 -24.63 -14.39 17.64
N TYR A 77 -24.17 -14.16 18.88
CA TYR A 77 -24.68 -14.80 20.09
C TYR A 77 -25.18 -13.77 21.11
N PRO A 78 -26.22 -12.98 20.80
CA PRO A 78 -26.62 -11.83 21.63
C PRO A 78 -27.21 -12.22 22.98
N GLN A 79 -27.78 -13.43 23.10
CA GLN A 79 -28.44 -13.88 24.33
C GLN A 79 -27.45 -14.57 25.27
N VAL A 80 -27.56 -14.28 26.56
CA VAL A 80 -26.76 -14.93 27.61
C VAL A 80 -27.69 -15.85 28.40
N GLY A 81 -27.43 -17.16 28.33
CA GLY A 81 -28.19 -18.15 29.09
C GLY A 81 -27.57 -18.43 30.46
N SER A 82 -28.25 -19.24 31.26
CA SER A 82 -27.75 -19.66 32.57
C SER A 82 -26.48 -20.49 32.44
N THR A 83 -25.55 -20.32 33.39
CA THR A 83 -24.35 -21.18 33.46
C THR A 83 -24.73 -22.65 33.53
N VAL A 84 -24.14 -23.46 32.65
CA VAL A 84 -24.31 -24.92 32.62
C VAL A 84 -23.49 -25.52 33.76
N SER A 85 -24.12 -25.70 34.91
CA SER A 85 -23.53 -26.26 36.13
C SER A 85 -23.69 -27.78 36.25
N THR A 86 -24.44 -28.41 35.34
CA THR A 86 -24.66 -29.86 35.29
C THR A 86 -24.59 -30.33 33.84
N ALA A 87 -24.04 -31.52 33.59
CA ALA A 87 -23.95 -32.12 32.26
C ALA A 87 -25.30 -32.69 31.78
N LYS A 88 -26.35 -31.87 31.76
CA LYS A 88 -27.67 -32.22 31.21
C LYS A 88 -27.73 -31.83 29.73
N PRO A 89 -28.05 -32.75 28.80
CA PRO A 89 -28.24 -32.40 27.39
C PRO A 89 -29.30 -31.30 27.23
N HIS A 90 -28.97 -30.27 26.44
CA HIS A 90 -29.83 -29.11 26.21
C HIS A 90 -30.49 -29.19 24.83
N ASN A 91 -31.53 -28.37 24.62
CA ASN A 91 -32.25 -28.31 23.35
C ASN A 91 -31.31 -28.05 22.17
N GLY A 92 -31.59 -28.69 21.03
CA GLY A 92 -30.80 -28.60 19.80
C GLY A 92 -29.69 -29.65 19.65
N MET A 93 -29.29 -30.31 20.75
CA MET A 93 -28.28 -31.37 20.70
C MET A 93 -28.79 -32.61 19.94
N LEU A 94 -27.90 -33.21 19.15
CA LEU A 94 -28.05 -34.61 18.74
C LEU A 94 -27.16 -35.45 19.62
N ILE A 95 -27.72 -36.44 20.29
CA ILE A 95 -26.98 -37.31 21.19
C ILE A 95 -27.20 -38.79 20.87
N LYS A 96 -26.22 -39.61 21.22
CA LYS A 96 -26.34 -41.08 21.24
C LYS A 96 -25.57 -41.65 22.43
N LYS A 97 -25.94 -42.86 22.82
CA LYS A 97 -25.16 -43.67 23.76
C LYS A 97 -23.95 -44.29 23.05
N SER A 98 -22.89 -44.59 23.80
CA SER A 98 -21.64 -45.14 23.25
C SER A 98 -21.80 -46.51 22.57
N ASP A 99 -22.77 -47.29 23.01
CA ASP A 99 -23.06 -48.66 22.56
C ASP A 99 -24.27 -48.76 21.61
N SER A 100 -24.85 -47.62 21.21
CA SER A 100 -26.07 -47.54 20.40
C SER A 100 -25.84 -46.77 19.10
N ALA A 101 -26.38 -47.28 18.00
CA ALA A 101 -26.43 -46.58 16.72
C ALA A 101 -27.56 -45.55 16.63
N SER A 102 -28.58 -45.65 17.49
CA SER A 102 -29.74 -44.73 17.49
C SER A 102 -29.34 -43.34 17.97
N VAL A 103 -29.69 -42.33 17.18
CA VAL A 103 -29.47 -40.91 17.48
C VAL A 103 -30.77 -40.28 17.93
N TYR A 104 -30.68 -39.41 18.94
CA TYR A 104 -31.82 -38.68 19.50
C TYR A 104 -31.59 -37.18 19.36
N PHE A 105 -32.65 -36.44 19.04
CA PHE A 105 -32.67 -34.99 19.01
C PHE A 105 -33.32 -34.47 20.30
N VAL A 106 -32.65 -33.54 20.98
CA VAL A 106 -33.19 -32.89 22.19
C VAL A 106 -34.04 -31.70 21.76
N GLN A 107 -35.35 -31.79 21.97
CA GLN A 107 -36.31 -30.73 21.66
C GLN A 107 -37.27 -30.57 22.84
N ASP A 108 -37.58 -29.34 23.23
CA ASP A 108 -38.49 -29.02 24.34
C ASP A 108 -38.17 -29.76 25.65
N GLY A 109 -36.88 -30.02 25.90
CA GLY A 109 -36.38 -30.72 27.08
C GLY A 109 -36.62 -32.23 27.09
N LYS A 110 -36.96 -32.84 25.94
CA LYS A 110 -37.18 -34.29 25.76
C LYS A 110 -36.34 -34.86 24.62
N LEU A 111 -36.09 -36.17 24.66
CA LEU A 111 -35.42 -36.90 23.59
C LEU A 111 -36.44 -37.40 22.57
N HIS A 112 -36.15 -37.18 21.30
CA HIS A 112 -36.91 -37.71 20.17
C HIS A 112 -35.99 -38.54 19.28
N MET A 113 -36.35 -39.80 18.99
CA MET A 113 -35.50 -40.66 18.16
C MET A 113 -35.50 -40.16 16.72
N VAL A 114 -34.32 -40.04 16.10
CA VAL A 114 -34.19 -39.49 14.75
C VAL A 114 -34.36 -40.58 13.70
N GLU A 115 -35.31 -40.39 12.79
CA GLU A 115 -35.59 -41.26 11.65
C GLU A 115 -34.91 -40.77 10.36
N GLY A 116 -34.10 -41.63 9.76
CA GLY A 116 -33.39 -41.39 8.48
C GLY A 116 -31.93 -40.95 8.62
N THR A 117 -31.18 -41.00 7.51
CA THR A 117 -29.74 -40.67 7.48
C THR A 117 -29.51 -39.15 7.53
N LEU A 118 -28.76 -38.68 8.53
CA LEU A 118 -28.48 -37.26 8.81
C LEU A 118 -27.52 -36.55 7.84
N GLY A 119 -26.86 -37.27 6.91
CA GLY A 119 -25.90 -36.69 5.98
C GLY A 119 -24.77 -35.94 6.70
N ALA A 120 -24.47 -34.70 6.28
CA ALA A 120 -23.43 -33.86 6.89
C ALA A 120 -23.69 -33.54 8.38
N ALA A 121 -24.96 -33.54 8.82
CA ALA A 121 -25.32 -33.28 10.22
C ALA A 121 -24.94 -34.42 11.18
N ALA A 122 -24.52 -35.59 10.65
CA ALA A 122 -23.99 -36.69 11.46
C ALA A 122 -22.73 -36.28 12.24
N ALA A 123 -21.94 -35.32 11.73
CA ALA A 123 -20.75 -34.81 12.42
C ALA A 123 -21.08 -34.02 13.71
N SER A 124 -22.34 -33.62 13.90
CA SER A 124 -22.80 -32.88 15.09
C SER A 124 -23.34 -33.80 16.19
N VAL A 125 -23.35 -35.12 15.99
CA VAL A 125 -23.86 -36.07 16.99
C VAL A 125 -22.84 -36.24 18.12
N GLN A 126 -23.26 -35.97 19.35
CA GLN A 126 -22.45 -36.18 20.55
C GLN A 126 -22.69 -37.58 21.12
N THR A 127 -21.61 -38.28 21.40
CA THR A 127 -21.69 -39.52 22.20
C THR A 127 -21.61 -39.14 23.66
N VAL A 128 -22.65 -39.46 24.44
CA VAL A 128 -22.73 -39.14 25.87
C VAL A 128 -22.78 -40.41 26.71
N LEU A 129 -22.42 -40.30 28.00
CA LEU A 129 -22.56 -41.39 28.96
C LEU A 129 -24.04 -41.72 29.21
N ASP A 130 -24.35 -42.97 29.58
CA ASP A 130 -25.72 -43.40 29.88
C ASP A 130 -26.38 -42.57 31.00
N SER A 131 -25.59 -42.18 32.01
CA SER A 131 -26.06 -41.32 33.11
C SER A 131 -26.44 -39.91 32.66
N VAL A 132 -25.76 -39.38 31.63
CA VAL A 132 -26.04 -38.08 31.01
C VAL A 132 -27.27 -38.18 30.09
N PHE A 133 -27.34 -39.25 29.30
CA PHE A 133 -28.49 -39.54 28.44
C PHE A 133 -29.79 -39.66 29.25
N ALA A 134 -29.74 -40.31 30.41
CA ALA A 134 -30.89 -40.50 31.29
C ALA A 134 -31.36 -39.22 32.03
N MET A 135 -30.63 -38.09 31.96
CA MET A 135 -31.06 -36.82 32.58
C MET A 135 -32.18 -36.12 31.79
N VAL A 136 -32.48 -36.59 30.59
CA VAL A 136 -33.54 -36.07 29.72
C VAL A 136 -34.54 -37.20 29.47
N GLU A 137 -35.82 -36.89 29.66
CA GLU A 137 -36.90 -37.87 29.46
C GLU A 137 -37.00 -38.25 27.97
N ASP A 138 -37.10 -39.54 27.67
CA ASP A 138 -37.43 -40.01 26.33
C ASP A 138 -38.92 -39.80 26.05
N SER A 139 -39.23 -39.04 25.00
CA SER A 139 -40.61 -38.78 24.59
C SER A 139 -41.31 -40.03 24.04
N GLY A 140 -40.55 -41.06 23.64
CA GLY A 140 -41.06 -42.24 22.94
C GLY A 140 -41.50 -41.97 21.49
N THR A 141 -41.25 -40.75 20.99
CA THR A 141 -41.66 -40.31 19.64
C THR A 141 -40.46 -40.16 18.71
N THR A 142 -40.69 -40.30 17.40
CA THR A 142 -39.67 -40.09 16.37
C THR A 142 -39.80 -38.73 15.69
N VAL A 143 -38.67 -38.18 15.26
CA VAL A 143 -38.59 -36.99 14.39
C VAL A 143 -37.84 -37.34 13.12
N THR A 144 -38.32 -36.87 11.97
CA THR A 144 -37.65 -37.17 10.68
C THR A 144 -36.38 -36.34 10.52
N LYS A 145 -35.44 -36.80 9.68
CA LYS A 145 -34.26 -35.98 9.29
C LYS A 145 -34.65 -34.60 8.76
N ALA A 146 -35.78 -34.47 8.06
CA ALA A 146 -36.24 -33.20 7.51
C ALA A 146 -36.69 -32.28 8.64
N THR A 147 -37.46 -32.78 9.60
CA THR A 147 -37.85 -32.03 10.82
C THR A 147 -36.63 -31.62 11.62
N VAL A 148 -35.66 -32.52 11.79
CA VAL A 148 -34.40 -32.19 12.46
C VAL A 148 -33.67 -31.09 11.70
N LEU A 149 -33.45 -31.23 10.39
CA LEU A 149 -32.73 -30.23 9.59
C LEU A 149 -33.47 -28.89 9.46
N ASP A 150 -34.80 -28.89 9.40
CA ASP A 150 -35.66 -27.70 9.31
C ASP A 150 -35.73 -26.97 10.67
N THR A 151 -35.91 -27.71 11.76
CA THR A 151 -35.80 -27.16 13.13
C THR A 151 -34.40 -26.59 13.36
N LEU A 152 -33.37 -27.23 12.79
CA LEU A 152 -31.97 -26.78 12.86
C LEU A 152 -31.63 -25.60 11.95
N ALA A 153 -32.30 -25.46 10.80
CA ALA A 153 -32.13 -24.36 9.86
C ALA A 153 -32.91 -23.10 10.29
N ASN A 154 -33.97 -23.26 11.08
CA ASN A 154 -34.87 -22.20 11.54
C ASN A 154 -34.63 -21.74 12.99
N PHE A 155 -33.48 -22.05 13.61
CA PHE A 155 -33.17 -21.58 14.97
C PHE A 155 -33.03 -20.05 14.99
N GLY A 156 -34.00 -19.39 15.64
CA GLY A 156 -34.28 -17.96 15.57
C GLY A 156 -35.78 -17.65 15.46
N GLN A 157 -36.63 -18.65 15.18
CA GLN A 157 -38.08 -18.52 15.23
C GLN A 157 -38.70 -19.49 16.27
N SER A 158 -39.39 -18.90 17.24
CA SER A 158 -40.07 -19.60 18.34
C SER A 158 -41.33 -20.29 17.82
N VAL A 159 -41.51 -21.59 18.09
CA VAL A 159 -42.77 -22.31 17.87
C VAL A 159 -43.09 -23.25 19.05
N THR A 160 -44.15 -22.96 19.81
CA THR A 160 -44.90 -23.92 20.65
C THR A 160 -46.19 -23.27 21.18
N PRO A 161 -47.19 -24.04 21.67
CA PRO A 161 -48.17 -24.89 20.98
C PRO A 161 -49.57 -24.21 20.87
N THR A 162 -50.47 -24.80 20.10
CA THR A 162 -51.86 -24.36 19.88
C THR A 162 -52.77 -24.56 21.11
N PRO A 163 -53.48 -23.53 21.61
CA PRO A 163 -54.65 -23.70 22.46
C PRO A 163 -55.95 -23.22 21.79
N SER A 164 -57.05 -23.78 22.27
CA SER A 164 -58.42 -23.64 21.80
C SER A 164 -59.09 -22.29 22.13
N SER A 165 -59.62 -21.65 21.09
CA SER A 165 -60.87 -20.85 20.95
C SER A 165 -61.37 -19.85 22.01
N ASN A 166 -60.57 -19.33 22.96
CA ASN A 166 -61.04 -18.25 23.84
C ASN A 166 -60.22 -16.96 23.68
N VAL A 167 -60.81 -15.91 23.08
CA VAL A 167 -60.25 -14.55 23.08
C VAL A 167 -60.47 -13.92 24.47
N ALA A 168 -59.38 -13.44 25.07
CA ALA A 168 -59.34 -12.74 26.35
C ALA A 168 -58.87 -11.30 26.15
N VAL A 169 -59.60 -10.35 26.75
CA VAL A 169 -59.35 -8.91 26.65
C VAL A 169 -59.25 -8.32 28.06
N SER A 170 -58.24 -7.49 28.32
CA SER A 170 -58.09 -6.75 29.57
C SER A 170 -57.52 -5.35 29.34
N LEU A 171 -57.73 -4.42 30.27
CA LEU A 171 -57.11 -3.10 30.21
C LEU A 171 -55.60 -3.23 30.37
N SER A 172 -54.83 -2.52 29.54
CA SER A 172 -53.38 -2.49 29.68
C SER A 172 -52.97 -1.54 30.79
N ALA A 173 -52.00 -1.95 31.61
CA ALA A 173 -51.36 -1.08 32.60
C ALA A 173 -50.63 0.12 31.98
N SER A 174 -50.35 0.07 30.66
CA SER A 174 -49.77 1.19 29.89
C SER A 174 -50.81 2.15 29.31
N THR A 175 -52.09 2.01 29.67
CA THR A 175 -53.13 2.97 29.28
C THR A 175 -52.75 4.38 29.74
N PRO A 176 -52.81 5.39 28.85
CA PRO A 176 -52.45 6.76 29.20
C PRO A 176 -53.21 7.29 30.43
N ALA A 177 -52.50 8.00 31.31
CA ALA A 177 -53.12 8.76 32.40
C ALA A 177 -53.95 9.92 31.82
N THR A 178 -54.96 10.40 32.57
CA THR A 178 -55.73 11.58 32.16
C THR A 178 -54.81 12.79 31.95
N ALA A 179 -54.99 13.48 30.83
CA ALA A 179 -54.23 14.66 30.45
C ALA A 179 -55.12 15.64 29.70
N THR A 180 -54.81 16.94 29.78
CA THR A 180 -55.51 17.96 29.00
C THR A 180 -54.98 17.96 27.57
N LEU A 181 -55.86 17.73 26.60
CA LEU A 181 -55.56 17.66 25.17
C LEU A 181 -55.54 19.06 24.55
N PRO A 182 -54.56 19.41 23.69
CA PRO A 182 -54.66 20.60 22.84
C PRO A 182 -55.83 20.48 21.85
N MET A 183 -56.45 21.61 21.48
CA MET A 183 -57.46 21.61 20.41
C MET A 183 -56.81 21.16 19.08
N ASN A 184 -57.60 20.46 18.26
CA ASN A 184 -57.20 19.88 16.97
C ASN A 184 -56.04 18.87 17.03
N ALA A 185 -55.69 18.36 18.23
CA ALA A 185 -54.63 17.37 18.35
C ALA A 185 -55.00 16.08 17.62
N THR A 186 -54.11 15.61 16.76
CA THR A 186 -54.22 14.31 16.09
C THR A 186 -53.36 13.27 16.80
N HIS A 187 -53.56 12.00 16.50
CA HIS A 187 -52.82 10.88 17.07
C HIS A 187 -52.88 10.81 18.61
N VAL A 188 -54.04 11.12 19.21
CA VAL A 188 -54.22 11.07 20.67
C VAL A 188 -54.49 9.63 21.10
N GLU A 189 -53.60 9.05 21.91
CA GLU A 189 -53.82 7.73 22.51
C GLU A 189 -54.82 7.82 23.68
N PHE A 190 -55.96 7.14 23.59
CA PHE A 190 -56.99 7.18 24.65
C PHE A 190 -56.99 5.94 25.54
N THR A 191 -56.95 4.75 24.95
CA THR A 191 -57.10 3.47 25.67
C THR A 191 -56.13 2.45 25.13
N LYS A 192 -55.44 1.72 26.01
CA LYS A 192 -54.62 0.55 25.62
C LYS A 192 -55.22 -0.70 26.23
N PHE A 193 -55.45 -1.73 25.42
CA PHE A 193 -56.00 -2.99 25.90
C PHE A 193 -55.20 -4.17 25.39
N ASN A 194 -55.09 -5.19 26.24
CA ASN A 194 -54.39 -6.42 25.96
C ASN A 194 -55.38 -7.43 25.39
N VAL A 195 -55.06 -8.02 24.25
CA VAL A 195 -55.84 -9.08 23.60
C VAL A 195 -54.97 -10.33 23.41
N SER A 196 -55.45 -11.48 23.89
CA SER A 196 -54.81 -12.80 23.72
C SER A 196 -55.85 -13.84 23.33
N GLY A 197 -55.42 -14.95 22.76
CA GLY A 197 -56.30 -16.03 22.34
C GLY A 197 -55.74 -16.82 21.16
N SER A 198 -56.60 -17.50 20.42
CA SER A 198 -56.24 -18.24 19.21
C SER A 198 -57.06 -17.75 18.03
N GLY A 199 -56.52 -17.83 16.81
CA GLY A 199 -57.21 -17.42 15.59
C GLY A 199 -56.92 -15.97 15.24
N THR A 200 -57.89 -15.27 14.69
CA THR A 200 -57.71 -13.89 14.20
C THR A 200 -58.69 -12.96 14.90
N LEU A 201 -58.19 -11.80 15.33
CA LEU A 201 -59.02 -10.67 15.73
C LEU A 201 -59.50 -9.97 14.46
N ASP A 202 -60.80 -10.03 14.20
CA ASP A 202 -61.42 -9.52 12.97
C ASP A 202 -62.32 -8.32 13.24
N THR A 203 -62.95 -8.26 14.42
CA THR A 203 -63.83 -7.16 14.80
C THR A 203 -63.54 -6.65 16.21
N VAL A 204 -63.53 -5.33 16.37
CA VAL A 204 -63.43 -4.62 17.65
C VAL A 204 -64.47 -3.51 17.64
N VAL A 205 -65.30 -3.45 18.67
CA VAL A 205 -66.27 -2.37 18.88
C VAL A 205 -65.88 -1.59 20.12
N LEU A 206 -65.73 -0.28 19.92
CA LEU A 206 -65.48 0.67 20.99
C LEU A 206 -66.76 1.47 21.25
N HIS A 207 -66.92 1.93 22.48
CA HIS A 207 -67.90 2.93 22.87
C HIS A 207 -67.17 4.18 23.36
N ARG A 208 -67.58 5.35 22.87
CA ARG A 208 -67.05 6.65 23.29
C ARG A 208 -67.67 7.02 24.64
N THR A 209 -66.85 7.55 25.54
CA THR A 209 -67.21 7.93 26.91
C THR A 209 -66.76 9.37 27.18
N GLY A 210 -67.40 10.03 28.15
CA GLY A 210 -67.18 11.45 28.44
C GLY A 210 -68.38 12.32 28.06
N VAL A 211 -68.25 13.64 28.25
CA VAL A 211 -69.35 14.60 28.07
C VAL A 211 -69.23 15.44 26.80
N GLY A 212 -68.19 15.25 25.99
CA GLY A 212 -68.10 15.88 24.67
C GLY A 212 -69.06 15.25 23.65
N SER A 213 -69.11 15.82 22.45
CA SER A 213 -69.97 15.39 21.35
C SER A 213 -69.34 14.29 20.50
N TYR A 214 -70.15 13.52 19.76
CA TYR A 214 -69.63 12.45 18.90
C TYR A 214 -68.81 12.99 17.70
N ASP A 215 -69.02 14.26 17.32
CA ASP A 215 -68.30 14.96 16.27
C ASP A 215 -67.03 15.66 16.75
N ASP A 216 -66.69 15.59 18.05
CA ASP A 216 -65.42 16.08 18.60
C ASP A 216 -64.22 15.25 18.10
N LEU A 217 -64.47 14.07 17.54
CA LEU A 217 -63.46 13.17 16.97
C LEU A 217 -63.72 12.98 15.48
N SER A 218 -62.73 13.34 14.66
CA SER A 218 -62.80 13.21 13.20
C SER A 218 -62.55 11.77 12.75
N ASN A 219 -61.61 11.07 13.39
CA ASN A 219 -61.28 9.68 13.13
C ASN A 219 -60.79 8.97 14.39
N VAL A 220 -61.07 7.68 14.46
CA VAL A 220 -60.57 6.75 15.48
C VAL A 220 -59.94 5.56 14.79
N TYR A 221 -58.83 5.08 15.34
CA TYR A 221 -57.99 4.03 14.78
C TYR A 221 -57.60 3.00 15.84
N LEU A 222 -57.18 1.83 15.37
CA LEU A 222 -56.57 0.79 16.19
C LEU A 222 -55.12 0.58 15.77
N TYR A 223 -54.19 0.58 16.73
CA TYR A 223 -52.76 0.40 16.51
C TYR A 223 -52.21 -0.81 17.27
N ASP A 224 -51.23 -1.52 16.68
CA ASP A 224 -50.31 -2.47 17.35
C ASP A 224 -48.92 -1.83 17.37
N GLY A 225 -48.50 -1.33 18.54
CA GLY A 225 -47.30 -0.49 18.65
C GLY A 225 -47.41 0.77 17.79
N SER A 226 -46.49 0.94 16.83
CA SER A 226 -46.51 2.04 15.85
C SER A 226 -47.26 1.70 14.56
N THR A 227 -47.73 0.47 14.40
CA THR A 227 -48.42 0.01 13.18
C THR A 227 -49.92 0.24 13.29
N ARG A 228 -50.48 1.04 12.39
CA ARG A 228 -51.93 1.23 12.25
C ARG A 228 -52.55 -0.04 11.66
N LEU A 229 -53.55 -0.62 12.32
CA LEU A 229 -54.25 -1.84 11.88
C LEU A 229 -55.49 -1.56 11.03
N THR A 230 -56.05 -0.35 11.12
CA THR A 230 -57.35 -0.02 10.51
C THR A 230 -57.31 1.33 9.79
N SER A 231 -58.20 1.52 8.82
CA SER A 231 -58.54 2.87 8.36
C SER A 231 -59.29 3.64 9.44
N GLY A 232 -59.37 4.97 9.27
CA GLY A 232 -60.09 5.85 10.19
C GLY A 232 -61.59 5.53 10.22
N ARG A 233 -62.18 5.56 11.42
CA ARG A 233 -63.62 5.42 11.63
C ARG A 233 -64.16 6.61 12.43
N THR A 234 -65.30 7.14 12.01
CA THR A 234 -66.03 8.16 12.78
C THR A 234 -66.85 7.51 13.90
N VAL A 235 -67.18 8.31 14.91
CA VAL A 235 -68.10 7.88 15.98
C VAL A 235 -69.55 8.00 15.49
N SER A 236 -70.36 6.96 15.71
CA SER A 236 -71.79 6.98 15.37
C SER A 236 -72.60 7.93 16.26
N SER A 237 -73.47 8.76 15.65
CA SER A 237 -74.31 9.75 16.36
C SER A 237 -75.34 9.13 17.30
N ASP A 238 -75.88 7.96 16.93
CA ASP A 238 -77.02 7.36 17.62
C ASP A 238 -76.60 6.46 18.79
N GLY A 239 -75.40 5.86 18.70
CA GLY A 239 -74.93 4.84 19.65
C GLY A 239 -73.59 5.14 20.31
N ASN A 240 -72.88 6.21 19.93
CA ASN A 240 -71.51 6.51 20.36
C ASN A 240 -70.53 5.33 20.14
N LEU A 241 -70.80 4.46 19.17
CA LEU A 241 -69.97 3.30 18.86
C LEU A 241 -69.01 3.59 17.70
N VAL A 242 -67.84 2.94 17.76
CA VAL A 242 -66.87 2.82 16.66
C VAL A 242 -66.64 1.34 16.39
N THR A 243 -66.97 0.87 15.19
CA THR A 243 -66.84 -0.53 14.80
C THR A 243 -65.70 -0.70 13.81
N PHE A 244 -64.65 -1.41 14.21
CA PHE A 244 -63.60 -1.88 13.32
C PHE A 244 -63.93 -3.28 12.82
N THR A 245 -63.87 -3.48 11.51
CA THR A 245 -64.02 -4.78 10.84
C THR A 245 -62.80 -5.05 9.98
N ASN A 246 -62.53 -6.32 9.69
CA ASN A 246 -61.35 -6.77 8.92
C ASN A 246 -60.01 -6.39 9.56
N VAL A 247 -59.93 -6.37 10.90
CA VAL A 247 -58.68 -6.10 11.63
C VAL A 247 -57.59 -7.12 11.26
N LYS A 248 -57.97 -8.38 11.02
CA LYS A 248 -57.12 -9.48 10.54
C LYS A 248 -55.85 -9.70 11.37
N LEU A 249 -55.87 -9.36 12.65
CA LEU A 249 -54.71 -9.49 13.52
C LEU A 249 -54.65 -10.92 14.08
N ALA A 250 -53.61 -11.67 13.73
CA ALA A 250 -53.39 -12.99 14.31
C ALA A 250 -53.20 -12.91 15.84
N LEU A 251 -53.99 -13.68 16.57
CA LEU A 251 -53.94 -13.80 18.02
C LEU A 251 -53.10 -15.01 18.43
N SER A 252 -52.42 -14.87 19.56
CA SER A 252 -51.64 -15.94 20.19
C SER A 252 -51.94 -16.01 21.70
N SER A 253 -51.42 -17.05 22.37
CA SER A 253 -51.50 -17.17 23.83
C SER A 253 -50.81 -16.03 24.59
N TYR A 254 -49.94 -15.27 23.93
CA TYR A 254 -49.36 -14.03 24.46
C TYR A 254 -50.26 -12.84 24.12
N ALA A 255 -50.51 -12.00 25.12
CA ALA A 255 -51.31 -10.80 24.94
C ALA A 255 -50.56 -9.77 24.09
N LYS A 256 -51.22 -9.31 23.02
CA LYS A 256 -50.82 -8.12 22.26
C LYS A 256 -51.52 -6.89 22.84
N THR A 257 -50.78 -5.80 23.03
CA THR A 257 -51.36 -4.52 23.44
C THR A 257 -51.78 -3.75 22.21
N LEU A 258 -53.07 -3.45 22.10
CA LEU A 258 -53.62 -2.56 21.08
C LEU A 258 -53.92 -1.19 21.67
N THR A 259 -53.70 -0.15 20.88
CA THR A 259 -53.94 1.24 21.25
C THR A 259 -55.10 1.81 20.43
N VAL A 260 -56.08 2.38 21.12
CA VAL A 260 -57.12 3.23 20.55
C VAL A 260 -56.56 4.63 20.41
N VAL A 261 -56.47 5.11 19.17
CA VAL A 261 -55.93 6.43 18.84
C VAL A 261 -57.03 7.24 18.15
N GLY A 262 -57.23 8.49 18.56
CA GLY A 262 -58.23 9.38 17.98
C GLY A 262 -57.66 10.72 17.53
N ASP A 263 -58.28 11.31 16.52
CA ASP A 263 -57.97 12.63 16.01
C ASP A 263 -59.09 13.60 16.40
N LEU A 264 -58.77 14.60 17.22
CA LEU A 264 -59.73 15.65 17.57
C LEU A 264 -60.11 16.45 16.32
N SER A 265 -61.40 16.67 16.13
CA SER A 265 -61.90 17.51 15.06
C SER A 265 -61.77 18.99 15.43
N THR A 266 -61.95 19.88 14.45
CA THR A 266 -62.04 21.32 14.71
C THR A 266 -63.30 21.73 15.46
N GLN A 267 -64.22 20.79 15.72
CA GLN A 267 -65.46 21.02 16.46
C GLN A 267 -65.26 20.83 17.97
N ALA A 268 -64.24 20.06 18.38
CA ALA A 268 -63.92 19.83 19.78
C ALA A 268 -63.59 21.16 20.47
N ALA A 269 -64.32 21.48 21.53
CA ALA A 269 -64.22 22.73 22.26
C ALA A 269 -63.55 22.54 23.63
N SER A 270 -62.97 23.64 24.14
CA SER A 270 -62.41 23.66 25.49
C SER A 270 -63.48 23.29 26.53
N GLY A 271 -63.22 22.27 27.34
CA GLY A 271 -64.14 21.73 28.34
C GLY A 271 -64.81 20.42 27.95
N ASP A 272 -64.77 20.04 26.67
CA ASP A 272 -65.21 18.72 26.22
C ASP A 272 -64.29 17.62 26.78
N GLN A 273 -64.82 16.41 26.88
CA GLN A 273 -64.17 15.29 27.56
C GLN A 273 -64.39 14.02 26.76
N GLU A 274 -63.27 13.39 26.36
CA GLU A 274 -63.25 12.24 25.46
C GLU A 274 -62.53 11.04 26.07
N GLY A 275 -63.05 9.85 25.83
CA GLY A 275 -62.47 8.58 26.28
C GLY A 275 -63.10 7.41 25.55
N PHE A 276 -62.51 6.22 25.65
CA PHE A 276 -63.02 5.01 25.00
C PHE A 276 -63.06 3.82 25.94
N GLU A 277 -64.03 2.94 25.70
CA GLU A 277 -64.07 1.61 26.29
C GLU A 277 -64.28 0.54 25.21
N VAL A 278 -63.70 -0.63 25.42
CA VAL A 278 -63.88 -1.79 24.54
C VAL A 278 -65.12 -2.55 24.97
N VAL A 279 -66.14 -2.58 24.13
CA VAL A 279 -67.45 -3.19 24.45
C VAL A 279 -67.68 -4.53 23.75
N GLU A 280 -66.99 -4.79 22.64
CA GLU A 280 -67.09 -6.06 21.92
C GLU A 280 -65.81 -6.41 21.17
N VAL A 281 -65.46 -7.69 21.15
CA VAL A 281 -64.39 -8.25 20.31
C VAL A 281 -64.88 -9.56 19.69
N ASN A 282 -64.81 -9.68 18.35
CA ASN A 282 -65.25 -10.88 17.62
C ASN A 282 -66.66 -11.38 18.01
N GLY A 283 -67.62 -10.47 18.21
CA GLY A 283 -68.99 -10.82 18.62
C GLY A 283 -69.16 -11.16 20.10
N LYS A 284 -68.09 -11.11 20.91
CA LYS A 284 -68.12 -11.33 22.35
C LYS A 284 -68.15 -10.00 23.09
N THR A 285 -69.18 -9.78 23.90
CA THR A 285 -69.29 -8.60 24.78
C THR A 285 -68.15 -8.57 25.81
N ILE A 286 -67.53 -7.40 25.97
CA ILE A 286 -66.44 -7.11 26.90
C ILE A 286 -66.94 -6.06 27.91
N SER A 287 -66.53 -6.18 29.18
CA SER A 287 -66.87 -5.22 30.23
C SER A 287 -65.64 -4.92 31.07
N GLY A 288 -65.52 -3.67 31.55
CA GLY A 288 -64.44 -3.23 32.44
C GLY A 288 -63.11 -2.89 31.75
N VAL A 289 -63.10 -2.69 30.43
CA VAL A 289 -61.92 -2.29 29.65
C VAL A 289 -62.10 -0.87 29.13
N ALA A 290 -62.06 0.10 30.05
CA ALA A 290 -62.24 1.53 29.77
C ALA A 290 -60.96 2.31 30.07
N GLY A 291 -60.57 3.21 29.16
CA GLY A 291 -59.49 4.16 29.39
C GLY A 291 -59.93 5.34 30.25
N ASN A 292 -58.97 6.22 30.54
CA ASN A 292 -59.27 7.46 31.26
C ASN A 292 -59.94 8.48 30.33
N ILE A 293 -60.86 9.28 30.88
CA ILE A 293 -61.44 10.43 30.19
C ILE A 293 -60.40 11.56 30.15
N MET A 294 -60.26 12.20 28.99
CA MET A 294 -59.29 13.27 28.73
C MET A 294 -60.04 14.58 28.39
N PRO A 295 -59.84 15.66 29.16
CA PRO A 295 -60.45 16.95 28.85
C PRO A 295 -59.71 17.69 27.72
N VAL A 296 -60.44 18.39 26.85
CA VAL A 296 -59.90 19.28 25.83
C VAL A 296 -59.64 20.67 26.43
N GLY A 297 -58.43 21.20 26.24
CA GLY A 297 -58.00 22.52 26.70
C GLY A 297 -58.25 23.65 25.70
N SER A 298 -57.84 24.87 26.03
CA SER A 298 -58.08 26.06 25.18
C SER A 298 -56.93 26.43 24.22
N VAL A 299 -55.84 25.66 24.20
CA VAL A 299 -54.66 25.90 23.35
C VAL A 299 -54.70 24.94 22.17
N ALA A 300 -54.56 25.45 20.94
CA ALA A 300 -54.52 24.63 19.72
C ALA A 300 -53.11 24.09 19.43
N ILE A 301 -53.04 22.90 18.82
CA ILE A 301 -51.80 22.35 18.28
C ILE A 301 -51.40 23.06 16.97
N SER A 302 -50.15 22.94 16.53
CA SER A 302 -49.71 23.50 15.24
C SER A 302 -50.46 22.87 14.06
N ALA A 303 -50.77 23.69 13.04
CA ALA A 303 -51.36 23.25 11.77
C ALA A 303 -50.30 23.09 10.67
N VAL A 304 -50.39 22.00 9.91
CA VAL A 304 -49.45 21.61 8.85
C VAL A 304 -50.22 21.14 7.62
N THR A 305 -49.74 21.49 6.42
CA THR A 305 -50.34 21.03 5.16
C THR A 305 -49.33 20.19 4.36
N VAL A 306 -49.78 19.06 3.81
CA VAL A 306 -49.03 18.29 2.82
C VAL A 306 -49.64 18.52 1.45
N ASP A 307 -48.86 18.96 0.48
CA ASP A 307 -49.36 19.37 -0.84
C ASP A 307 -48.45 18.89 -1.97
N ASN A 308 -49.00 18.79 -3.18
CA ASN A 308 -48.26 18.54 -4.40
C ASN A 308 -47.29 19.71 -4.70
N SER A 309 -46.06 19.39 -5.11
CA SER A 309 -45.12 20.38 -5.69
C SER A 309 -44.41 19.86 -6.95
N GLY A 310 -44.88 18.72 -7.45
CA GLY A 310 -44.39 18.07 -8.66
C GLY A 310 -45.22 18.38 -9.89
N THR A 311 -44.69 17.95 -11.03
CA THR A 311 -45.39 17.92 -12.31
C THR A 311 -45.22 16.53 -12.92
N SER A 312 -46.20 16.06 -13.68
CA SER A 312 -46.11 14.79 -14.42
C SER A 312 -44.85 14.69 -15.28
N GLY A 313 -44.32 13.48 -15.43
CA GLY A 313 -43.05 13.22 -16.09
C GLY A 313 -42.99 11.86 -16.81
N THR A 314 -41.83 11.55 -17.36
CA THR A 314 -41.55 10.25 -17.97
C THR A 314 -40.19 9.72 -17.54
N PHE A 315 -40.03 8.41 -17.52
CA PHE A 315 -38.74 7.77 -17.29
C PHE A 315 -38.59 6.50 -18.15
N ALA A 316 -37.35 6.10 -18.45
CA ALA A 316 -37.08 4.94 -19.28
C ALA A 316 -37.21 3.63 -18.49
N LEU A 317 -37.64 2.56 -19.16
CA LEU A 317 -37.66 1.21 -18.60
C LEU A 317 -36.25 0.78 -18.18
N GLY A 318 -36.09 0.26 -16.97
CA GLY A 318 -34.77 -0.18 -16.46
C GLY A 318 -33.89 0.94 -15.89
N ALA A 319 -34.38 2.19 -15.86
CA ALA A 319 -33.61 3.31 -15.34
C ALA A 319 -33.55 3.31 -13.81
N SER A 320 -32.36 3.60 -13.28
CA SER A 320 -32.11 3.77 -11.85
C SER A 320 -32.25 5.22 -11.40
N GLU A 321 -32.60 5.41 -10.13
CA GLU A 321 -32.74 6.70 -9.45
C GLU A 321 -33.62 7.72 -10.19
N VAL A 322 -34.76 7.27 -10.74
CA VAL A 322 -35.71 8.14 -11.43
C VAL A 322 -36.66 8.80 -10.44
N GLU A 323 -37.01 10.07 -10.67
CA GLU A 323 -38.02 10.77 -9.86
C GLU A 323 -39.39 10.16 -10.13
N VAL A 324 -40.12 9.82 -9.05
CA VAL A 324 -41.44 9.17 -9.12
C VAL A 324 -42.50 9.85 -8.26
N GLY A 325 -42.17 10.97 -7.60
CA GLY A 325 -43.12 11.82 -6.87
C GLY A 325 -42.44 12.97 -6.14
N ARG A 326 -43.13 14.11 -6.01
CA ARG A 326 -42.61 15.29 -5.30
C ARG A 326 -43.71 16.08 -4.56
N GLY A 327 -43.54 16.36 -3.28
CA GLY A 327 -44.53 17.06 -2.45
C GLY A 327 -43.90 18.06 -1.49
N THR A 328 -44.72 18.78 -0.74
CA THR A 328 -44.30 19.73 0.29
C THR A 328 -44.92 19.39 1.64
N ILE A 329 -44.20 19.75 2.71
CA ILE A 329 -44.73 19.86 4.07
C ILE A 329 -44.63 21.32 4.46
N ASN A 330 -45.77 21.97 4.62
CA ASN A 330 -45.92 23.40 4.88
C ASN A 330 -46.30 23.62 6.34
N ALA A 331 -45.36 24.16 7.13
CA ALA A 331 -45.56 24.60 8.51
C ALA A 331 -45.78 26.14 8.59
N GLY A 332 -46.23 26.75 7.50
CA GLY A 332 -46.38 28.20 7.34
C GLY A 332 -47.38 28.85 8.29
N ILE A 333 -48.39 28.08 8.72
CA ILE A 333 -49.40 28.49 9.71
C ILE A 333 -49.22 27.79 11.08
N ALA A 334 -48.12 27.06 11.26
CA ALA A 334 -47.81 26.40 12.52
C ALA A 334 -47.53 27.43 13.63
N THR A 335 -47.93 27.12 14.86
CA THR A 335 -47.71 27.98 16.03
C THR A 335 -46.34 27.72 16.68
N HIS A 336 -45.83 26.48 16.54
CA HIS A 336 -44.51 26.02 16.96
C HIS A 336 -43.80 25.31 15.81
N ASP A 337 -42.50 25.04 16.00
CA ASP A 337 -41.76 24.18 15.08
C ASP A 337 -42.34 22.76 15.11
N VAL A 338 -42.19 22.02 14.02
CA VAL A 338 -42.77 20.69 13.84
C VAL A 338 -41.71 19.66 13.44
N LEU A 339 -41.90 18.41 13.84
CA LEU A 339 -41.00 17.30 13.55
C LEU A 339 -41.71 16.27 12.67
N VAL A 340 -41.17 16.03 11.47
CA VAL A 340 -41.64 14.98 10.55
C VAL A 340 -40.99 13.66 10.94
N LYS A 341 -41.79 12.65 11.27
CA LYS A 341 -41.31 11.32 11.69
C LYS A 341 -41.45 10.28 10.58
N SER A 342 -42.56 10.31 9.84
CA SER A 342 -42.76 9.39 8.73
C SER A 342 -43.73 9.95 7.69
N ILE A 343 -43.56 9.48 6.45
CA ILE A 343 -44.47 9.73 5.33
C ILE A 343 -44.73 8.40 4.64
N ALA A 344 -46.00 8.00 4.54
CA ALA A 344 -46.43 6.89 3.70
C ALA A 344 -47.13 7.43 2.44
N LEU A 345 -46.76 6.90 1.28
CA LEU A 345 -47.30 7.28 -0.01
C LEU A 345 -47.89 6.06 -0.71
N THR A 346 -49.10 6.20 -1.23
CA THR A 346 -49.81 5.15 -1.96
C THR A 346 -49.58 5.33 -3.47
N ASN A 347 -49.34 4.23 -4.20
CA ASN A 347 -49.27 4.25 -5.66
C ASN A 347 -50.62 3.88 -6.29
N ALA A 348 -51.25 4.83 -6.97
CA ALA A 348 -52.46 4.60 -7.79
C ALA A 348 -52.15 4.40 -9.29
N GLY A 349 -50.87 4.26 -9.63
CA GLY A 349 -50.41 4.02 -10.99
C GLY A 349 -50.64 2.58 -11.47
N SER A 350 -50.54 2.36 -12.78
CA SER A 350 -50.69 1.02 -13.39
C SER A 350 -49.43 0.17 -13.36
N LEU A 351 -48.27 0.75 -13.05
CA LEU A 351 -47.01 0.03 -12.91
C LEU A 351 -47.08 -0.87 -11.67
N SER A 352 -46.74 -2.16 -11.83
CA SER A 352 -46.63 -3.08 -10.69
C SER A 352 -45.66 -2.55 -9.64
N ASN A 353 -46.08 -2.57 -8.38
CA ASN A 353 -45.28 -2.09 -7.26
C ASN A 353 -43.99 -2.91 -7.04
N ASP A 354 -43.97 -4.17 -7.48
CA ASP A 354 -42.78 -5.03 -7.45
C ASP A 354 -41.65 -4.52 -8.36
N TYR A 355 -41.95 -3.65 -9.32
CA TYR A 355 -40.97 -3.05 -10.23
C TYR A 355 -40.38 -1.74 -9.70
N LEU A 356 -40.83 -1.25 -8.54
CA LEU A 356 -40.25 -0.10 -7.85
C LEU A 356 -39.38 -0.58 -6.69
N ALA A 357 -38.07 -0.43 -6.85
CA ALA A 357 -37.08 -0.84 -5.85
C ALA A 357 -36.23 0.35 -5.41
N ASN A 358 -35.52 0.17 -4.28
CA ASN A 358 -34.54 1.13 -3.75
C ASN A 358 -35.08 2.57 -3.66
N LEU A 359 -36.31 2.72 -3.16
CA LEU A 359 -36.95 4.02 -3.06
C LEU A 359 -36.22 4.89 -2.02
N LYS A 360 -36.01 6.16 -2.34
CA LYS A 360 -35.41 7.15 -1.43
C LYS A 360 -36.25 8.42 -1.35
N LEU A 361 -36.42 8.94 -0.15
CA LEU A 361 -37.04 10.23 0.15
C LEU A 361 -35.94 11.24 0.44
N THR A 362 -35.90 12.33 -0.32
CA THR A 362 -34.92 13.41 -0.14
C THR A 362 -35.61 14.71 0.23
N ILE A 363 -35.00 15.51 1.10
CA ILE A 363 -35.37 16.91 1.34
C ILE A 363 -34.17 17.77 0.96
N GLY A 364 -34.31 18.61 -0.07
CA GLY A 364 -33.16 19.24 -0.74
C GLY A 364 -32.24 18.18 -1.35
N SER A 365 -30.93 18.26 -1.08
CA SER A 365 -29.94 17.26 -1.50
C SER A 365 -29.72 16.13 -0.48
N THR A 366 -30.39 16.17 0.68
CA THR A 366 -30.18 15.20 1.76
C THR A 366 -31.14 14.04 1.64
N ASN A 367 -30.63 12.81 1.64
CA ASN A 367 -31.43 11.60 1.79
C ASN A 367 -31.89 11.46 3.24
N VAL A 368 -33.19 11.53 3.48
CA VAL A 368 -33.77 11.52 4.84
C VAL A 368 -34.37 10.16 5.23
N ALA A 369 -34.72 9.33 4.26
CA ALA A 369 -35.21 7.96 4.47
C ALA A 369 -35.12 7.12 3.19
N THR A 370 -35.00 5.80 3.34
CA THR A 370 -35.05 4.84 2.23
C THR A 370 -36.03 3.72 2.51
N ALA A 371 -36.53 3.10 1.45
CA ALA A 371 -37.35 1.89 1.48
C ALA A 371 -36.88 0.95 0.36
N ALA A 372 -36.61 -0.31 0.69
CA ALA A 372 -36.09 -1.27 -0.30
C ALA A 372 -37.11 -1.58 -1.41
N SER A 373 -38.40 -1.55 -1.07
CA SER A 373 -39.51 -1.83 -1.99
C SER A 373 -40.80 -1.19 -1.49
N MET A 374 -41.82 -1.20 -2.34
CA MET A 374 -43.21 -1.00 -1.92
C MET A 374 -43.68 -2.16 -1.01
N THR A 375 -44.67 -1.91 -0.16
CA THR A 375 -45.40 -2.92 0.64
C THR A 375 -46.89 -2.81 0.32
N GLY A 376 -47.42 -3.77 -0.43
CA GLY A 376 -48.76 -3.65 -0.99
C GLY A 376 -48.84 -2.50 -1.98
N ASP A 377 -49.73 -1.54 -1.74
CA ASP A 377 -49.89 -0.31 -2.52
C ASP A 377 -49.11 0.89 -1.95
N LYS A 378 -48.50 0.78 -0.77
CA LYS A 378 -47.82 1.89 -0.09
C LYS A 378 -46.31 1.72 -0.03
N VAL A 379 -45.59 2.84 -0.02
CA VAL A 379 -44.21 2.93 0.47
C VAL A 379 -44.21 3.76 1.74
N VAL A 380 -43.55 3.24 2.80
CA VAL A 380 -43.47 3.91 4.09
C VAL A 380 -42.03 4.39 4.33
N PHE A 381 -41.85 5.71 4.37
CA PHE A 381 -40.58 6.33 4.73
C PHE A 381 -40.60 6.69 6.21
N THR A 382 -39.91 5.90 7.04
CA THR A 382 -39.67 6.22 8.44
C THR A 382 -38.31 6.91 8.58
N LEU A 383 -38.30 8.12 9.13
CA LEU A 383 -37.07 8.90 9.28
C LEU A 383 -36.37 8.45 10.57
N ALA A 384 -35.14 7.94 10.44
CA ALA A 384 -34.33 7.51 11.59
C ALA A 384 -34.06 8.66 12.58
N THR A 385 -33.97 9.89 12.07
CA THR A 385 -33.95 11.13 12.84
C THR A 385 -35.11 12.01 12.37
N PRO A 386 -36.07 12.37 13.23
CA PRO A 386 -37.17 13.25 12.85
C PRO A 386 -36.67 14.55 12.23
N TYR A 387 -37.26 14.96 11.10
CA TYR A 387 -36.84 16.16 10.39
C TYR A 387 -37.57 17.39 10.91
N SER A 388 -36.83 18.37 11.43
CA SER A 388 -37.39 19.60 11.98
C SER A 388 -37.72 20.60 10.87
N ILE A 389 -38.94 21.15 10.90
CA ILE A 389 -39.39 22.26 10.07
C ILE A 389 -39.75 23.41 11.01
N THR A 390 -39.03 24.52 10.86
CA THR A 390 -39.30 25.75 11.61
C THR A 390 -40.69 26.27 11.28
N LYS A 391 -41.41 26.82 12.25
CA LYS A 391 -42.67 27.50 11.97
C LYS A 391 -42.49 28.61 10.94
N GLY A 392 -43.44 28.76 10.03
CA GLY A 392 -43.35 29.69 8.90
C GLY A 392 -42.66 29.13 7.66
N ASP A 393 -41.97 27.99 7.76
CA ASP A 393 -41.26 27.37 6.62
C ASP A 393 -42.13 26.35 5.87
N THR A 394 -41.77 26.14 4.60
CA THR A 394 -42.21 25.01 3.78
C THR A 394 -40.98 24.24 3.30
N LYS A 395 -41.04 22.91 3.33
CA LYS A 395 -39.97 22.03 2.78
C LYS A 395 -40.53 21.13 1.69
N THR A 396 -39.78 20.98 0.61
CA THR A 396 -40.08 20.06 -0.49
C THR A 396 -39.40 18.72 -0.24
N PHE A 397 -40.14 17.63 -0.40
CA PHE A 397 -39.61 16.28 -0.46
C PHE A 397 -39.74 15.70 -1.87
N THR A 398 -38.75 14.92 -2.29
CA THR A 398 -38.74 14.21 -3.57
C THR A 398 -38.53 12.72 -3.34
N VAL A 399 -39.22 11.90 -4.11
CA VAL A 399 -39.11 10.44 -4.10
C VAL A 399 -38.43 9.99 -5.38
N TYR A 400 -37.36 9.21 -5.23
CA TYR A 400 -36.70 8.52 -6.33
C TYR A 400 -36.84 7.01 -6.17
N ALA A 401 -36.83 6.27 -7.28
CA ALA A 401 -36.88 4.81 -7.29
C ALA A 401 -36.05 4.25 -8.47
N ASP A 402 -35.66 2.99 -8.36
CA ASP A 402 -35.20 2.20 -9.49
C ASP A 402 -36.39 1.50 -10.15
N ASN A 403 -36.48 1.58 -11.48
CA ASN A 403 -37.48 0.87 -12.26
C ASN A 403 -36.90 -0.45 -12.80
N ASN A 404 -37.36 -1.58 -12.27
CA ASN A 404 -36.86 -2.91 -12.64
C ASN A 404 -37.72 -3.64 -13.67
N GLY A 405 -38.76 -2.99 -14.23
CA GLY A 405 -39.67 -3.61 -15.18
C GLY A 405 -40.92 -2.76 -15.47
N GLY A 406 -41.82 -3.28 -16.29
CA GLY A 406 -43.05 -2.58 -16.72
C GLY A 406 -43.22 -2.56 -18.24
N ARG A 407 -44.32 -1.96 -18.70
CA ARG A 407 -44.64 -1.73 -20.11
C ARG A 407 -44.62 -0.25 -20.43
N THR A 408 -44.50 0.08 -21.71
CA THR A 408 -44.76 1.43 -22.19
C THR A 408 -46.14 1.89 -21.74
N ALA A 409 -46.24 3.15 -21.31
CA ALA A 409 -47.47 3.75 -20.79
C ALA A 409 -47.94 3.23 -19.42
N ASP A 410 -47.21 2.32 -18.77
CA ASP A 410 -47.41 2.07 -17.34
C ASP A 410 -47.08 3.34 -16.55
N THR A 411 -47.81 3.56 -15.45
CA THR A 411 -47.73 4.82 -14.69
C THR A 411 -47.40 4.59 -13.23
N VAL A 412 -46.73 5.56 -12.62
CA VAL A 412 -46.57 5.71 -11.16
C VAL A 412 -47.29 7.00 -10.75
N LYS A 413 -48.14 6.91 -9.72
CA LYS A 413 -48.94 8.01 -9.17
C LYS A 413 -48.90 7.96 -7.65
N LEU A 414 -47.86 8.54 -7.06
CA LEU A 414 -47.72 8.62 -5.60
C LEU A 414 -48.59 9.75 -5.04
N TYR A 415 -49.29 9.48 -3.94
CA TYR A 415 -50.13 10.44 -3.23
C TYR A 415 -50.24 10.06 -1.74
N VAL A 416 -50.74 10.98 -0.91
CA VAL A 416 -51.09 10.67 0.49
C VAL A 416 -52.56 10.28 0.52
N ASP A 417 -52.86 9.10 1.05
CA ASP A 417 -54.21 8.53 1.04
C ASP A 417 -55.04 9.01 2.25
N GLU A 418 -54.49 8.89 3.46
CA GLU A 418 -55.10 9.42 4.69
C GLU A 418 -54.15 10.40 5.40
N THR A 419 -54.67 11.36 6.17
CA THR A 419 -53.82 12.28 6.97
C THR A 419 -52.93 11.53 7.95
N SER A 420 -53.39 10.42 8.50
CA SER A 420 -52.62 9.56 9.40
C SER A 420 -51.50 8.75 8.70
N ASP A 421 -51.39 8.81 7.36
CA ASP A 421 -50.23 8.29 6.62
C ASP A 421 -49.01 9.22 6.74
N VAL A 422 -49.17 10.43 7.26
CA VAL A 422 -48.09 11.36 7.54
C VAL A 422 -48.05 11.67 9.03
N VAL A 423 -46.91 11.42 9.66
CA VAL A 423 -46.73 11.66 11.09
C VAL A 423 -45.85 12.88 11.30
N VAL A 424 -46.50 13.97 11.73
CA VAL A 424 -45.85 15.23 12.10
C VAL A 424 -46.28 15.58 13.52
N THR A 425 -45.31 15.85 14.40
CA THR A 425 -45.59 16.22 15.81
C THR A 425 -45.16 17.65 16.08
N ASP A 426 -45.91 18.34 16.95
CA ASP A 426 -45.57 19.68 17.43
C ASP A 426 -44.41 19.60 18.45
N VAL A 427 -43.39 20.45 18.33
CA VAL A 427 -42.23 20.45 19.26
C VAL A 427 -42.62 20.81 20.69
N GLN A 428 -43.62 21.69 20.87
CA GLN A 428 -44.13 22.09 22.19
C GLN A 428 -45.00 21.00 22.81
N PHE A 429 -45.69 20.21 21.97
CA PHE A 429 -46.57 19.11 22.38
C PHE A 429 -46.17 17.78 21.71
N PRO A 430 -44.96 17.24 22.02
CA PRO A 430 -44.33 16.16 21.23
C PRO A 430 -45.03 14.80 21.34
N LEU A 431 -46.02 14.67 22.22
CA LEU A 431 -46.84 13.47 22.40
C LEU A 431 -48.02 13.40 21.42
N TYR A 432 -48.35 14.51 20.74
CA TYR A 432 -49.51 14.62 19.86
C TYR A 432 -49.09 14.99 18.43
N GLY A 433 -49.90 14.56 17.46
CA GLY A 433 -49.77 14.94 16.05
C GLY A 433 -50.34 16.33 15.79
N THR A 434 -49.83 16.99 14.75
CA THR A 434 -50.31 18.29 14.29
C THR A 434 -51.69 18.21 13.64
N ASP A 435 -52.38 19.35 13.55
CA ASP A 435 -53.59 19.50 12.73
C ASP A 435 -53.18 19.43 11.24
N LEU A 436 -53.33 18.25 10.64
CA LEU A 436 -52.78 17.94 9.33
C LEU A 436 -53.85 18.04 8.23
N THR A 437 -53.62 18.90 7.24
CA THR A 437 -54.39 18.94 6.00
C THR A 437 -53.66 18.18 4.89
N ASN A 438 -54.33 17.24 4.23
CA ASN A 438 -53.80 16.54 3.06
C ASN A 438 -54.40 17.13 1.76
N SER A 439 -53.53 17.70 0.93
CA SER A 439 -53.84 18.22 -0.41
C SER A 439 -53.06 17.49 -1.52
N PHE A 440 -52.36 16.39 -1.21
CA PHE A 440 -51.60 15.63 -2.21
C PHE A 440 -52.40 14.41 -2.67
N ALA A 441 -53.14 14.57 -3.76
CA ALA A 441 -54.17 13.64 -4.23
C ALA A 441 -53.73 12.71 -5.37
N SER A 442 -54.43 11.58 -5.51
CA SER A 442 -54.21 10.61 -6.58
C SER A 442 -54.56 11.21 -7.95
N GLY A 443 -53.57 11.71 -8.67
CA GLY A 443 -53.75 12.33 -9.99
C GLY A 443 -52.95 13.63 -10.19
N ASP A 444 -52.45 14.22 -9.11
CA ASP A 444 -51.64 15.45 -9.16
C ASP A 444 -50.37 15.28 -9.99
N GLN A 445 -49.80 14.07 -9.96
CA GLN A 445 -48.61 13.70 -10.70
C GLN A 445 -48.79 12.33 -11.35
N THR A 446 -48.36 12.20 -12.60
CA THR A 446 -48.25 10.91 -13.29
C THR A 446 -46.88 10.79 -13.93
N TYR A 447 -46.12 9.80 -13.50
CA TYR A 447 -44.84 9.45 -14.12
C TYR A 447 -45.03 8.24 -15.01
N THR A 448 -44.78 8.39 -16.31
CA THR A 448 -45.08 7.36 -17.32
C THR A 448 -43.80 6.65 -17.79
N VAL A 449 -43.82 5.32 -17.78
CA VAL A 449 -42.75 4.47 -18.31
C VAL A 449 -42.69 4.60 -19.83
N THR A 450 -41.49 4.83 -20.34
CA THR A 450 -41.15 4.90 -21.77
C THR A 450 -40.17 3.77 -22.10
N GLY A 451 -40.33 3.10 -23.25
CA GLY A 451 -39.56 1.90 -23.63
C GLY A 451 -40.37 0.95 -24.51
N GLY A 452 -39.79 -0.16 -24.99
CA GLY A 452 -40.49 -1.19 -25.76
C GLY A 452 -40.57 -2.54 -25.03
N ASP A 453 -41.45 -3.45 -25.46
CA ASP A 453 -41.55 -4.84 -24.97
C ASP A 453 -40.20 -5.58 -25.01
N ILE A 454 -39.35 -5.22 -25.99
CA ILE A 454 -37.97 -5.67 -26.14
C ILE A 454 -37.05 -4.44 -26.17
N THR A 455 -35.95 -4.50 -25.44
CA THR A 455 -34.92 -3.46 -25.44
C THR A 455 -33.59 -4.02 -25.97
N LEU A 456 -32.97 -3.29 -26.90
CA LEU A 456 -31.64 -3.61 -27.43
C LEU A 456 -30.62 -2.60 -26.89
N SER A 457 -29.40 -3.03 -26.57
CA SER A 457 -28.31 -2.09 -26.26
C SER A 457 -27.01 -2.53 -26.91
N ASN A 458 -26.23 -1.56 -27.41
CA ASN A 458 -24.89 -1.82 -27.95
C ASN A 458 -23.86 -1.67 -26.83
N SER A 459 -23.04 -2.70 -26.61
CA SER A 459 -22.09 -2.78 -25.50
C SER A 459 -20.62 -2.84 -25.95
N GLY A 460 -20.32 -2.36 -27.17
CA GLY A 460 -18.96 -2.28 -27.71
C GLY A 460 -18.69 -3.35 -28.79
N PRO A 461 -17.44 -3.79 -29.01
CA PRO A 461 -16.20 -3.24 -28.45
C PRO A 461 -15.98 -1.77 -28.83
N ALA A 462 -15.09 -1.05 -28.14
CA ALA A 462 -14.66 0.28 -28.60
C ALA A 462 -14.03 0.21 -30.00
N ALA A 463 -14.07 1.31 -30.75
CA ALA A 463 -13.41 1.39 -32.05
C ALA A 463 -11.91 1.08 -31.89
N GLN A 464 -11.40 0.14 -32.67
CA GLN A 464 -10.03 -0.34 -32.59
C GLN A 464 -9.53 -0.85 -33.95
N ASN A 465 -8.23 -1.10 -34.03
CA ASN A 465 -7.67 -1.78 -35.18
C ASN A 465 -7.89 -3.30 -35.06
N ILE A 466 -8.24 -3.96 -36.16
CA ILE A 466 -8.34 -5.41 -36.28
C ILE A 466 -7.39 -5.90 -37.36
N GLY A 467 -6.81 -7.09 -37.17
CA GLY A 467 -5.86 -7.67 -38.11
C GLY A 467 -6.47 -8.07 -39.46
N LYS A 468 -5.61 -8.50 -40.38
CA LYS A 468 -5.98 -9.23 -41.60
C LYS A 468 -5.76 -10.72 -41.40
N ASN A 469 -6.47 -11.55 -42.16
CA ASN A 469 -6.43 -13.01 -42.01
C ASN A 469 -6.70 -13.48 -40.58
N VAL A 470 -7.60 -12.79 -39.89
CA VAL A 470 -7.98 -13.11 -38.51
C VAL A 470 -9.35 -13.74 -38.52
N THR A 471 -9.53 -14.76 -37.70
CA THR A 471 -10.81 -15.44 -37.54
C THR A 471 -11.41 -15.10 -36.17
N GLY A 472 -12.73 -15.17 -36.06
CA GLY A 472 -13.42 -15.00 -34.78
C GLY A 472 -13.37 -13.58 -34.21
N VAL A 473 -13.20 -12.56 -35.04
CA VAL A 473 -13.15 -11.16 -34.59
C VAL A 473 -14.54 -10.70 -34.19
N THR A 474 -14.69 -10.26 -32.95
CA THR A 474 -15.92 -9.63 -32.48
C THR A 474 -15.95 -8.17 -32.92
N VAL A 475 -16.95 -7.81 -33.71
CA VAL A 475 -17.11 -6.45 -34.27
C VAL A 475 -18.26 -5.67 -33.63
N GLN A 476 -19.15 -6.35 -32.91
CA GLN A 476 -20.23 -5.74 -32.16
C GLN A 476 -20.68 -6.66 -31.03
N ASN A 477 -20.87 -6.12 -29.83
CA ASN A 477 -21.52 -6.74 -28.68
C ASN A 477 -22.84 -6.03 -28.45
N PHE A 478 -23.88 -6.79 -28.13
CA PHE A 478 -25.18 -6.23 -27.81
C PHE A 478 -25.96 -7.05 -26.80
N SER A 479 -26.88 -6.41 -26.10
CA SER A 479 -27.85 -7.07 -25.23
C SER A 479 -29.23 -7.10 -25.87
N PHE A 480 -29.99 -8.14 -25.56
CA PHE A 480 -31.39 -8.29 -25.91
C PHE A 480 -32.17 -8.57 -24.63
N THR A 481 -32.94 -7.59 -24.16
CA THR A 481 -33.79 -7.72 -22.98
C THR A 481 -35.23 -7.88 -23.42
N SER A 482 -35.91 -8.93 -22.96
CA SER A 482 -37.31 -9.18 -23.33
C SER A 482 -38.21 -9.25 -22.10
N THR A 483 -39.30 -8.50 -22.10
CA THR A 483 -40.30 -8.52 -21.01
C THR A 483 -41.10 -9.82 -21.00
N ASN A 484 -41.38 -10.38 -22.19
CA ASN A 484 -42.06 -11.67 -22.36
C ASN A 484 -41.12 -12.71 -22.95
N ALA A 485 -41.44 -14.00 -22.79
CA ALA A 485 -40.71 -15.04 -23.49
C ALA A 485 -40.97 -14.90 -25.00
N VAL A 486 -39.89 -14.83 -25.78
CA VAL A 486 -39.96 -14.62 -27.22
C VAL A 486 -39.04 -15.58 -27.96
N THR A 487 -39.46 -15.97 -29.16
CA THR A 487 -38.61 -16.63 -30.14
C THR A 487 -38.25 -15.60 -31.21
N VAL A 488 -36.97 -15.29 -31.34
CA VAL A 488 -36.45 -14.59 -32.51
C VAL A 488 -36.50 -15.58 -33.67
N LYS A 489 -37.17 -15.19 -34.76
CA LYS A 489 -37.36 -15.99 -35.98
C LYS A 489 -36.48 -15.54 -37.13
N ASN A 490 -36.22 -14.23 -37.20
CA ASN A 490 -35.36 -13.66 -38.21
C ASN A 490 -34.49 -12.59 -37.57
N THR A 491 -33.22 -12.53 -37.98
CA THR A 491 -32.30 -11.46 -37.60
C THR A 491 -31.71 -10.86 -38.86
N LYS A 492 -31.91 -9.55 -39.09
CA LYS A 492 -31.25 -8.86 -40.19
C LYS A 492 -29.93 -8.29 -39.69
N VAL A 493 -28.84 -8.62 -40.38
CA VAL A 493 -27.51 -8.09 -40.08
C VAL A 493 -27.02 -7.33 -41.29
N TRP A 494 -26.67 -6.07 -41.07
CA TRP A 494 -25.95 -5.25 -42.04
C TRP A 494 -24.46 -5.34 -41.77
N VAL A 495 -23.66 -5.35 -42.84
CA VAL A 495 -22.22 -5.13 -42.80
C VAL A 495 -21.91 -3.93 -43.68
N TYR A 496 -21.28 -2.93 -43.07
CA TYR A 496 -20.74 -1.77 -43.74
C TYR A 496 -19.24 -1.94 -43.86
N LEU A 497 -18.76 -1.80 -45.10
CA LEU A 497 -17.34 -1.80 -45.42
C LEU A 497 -17.02 -0.41 -45.99
N THR A 498 -16.11 0.33 -45.36
CA THR A 498 -15.77 1.69 -45.80
C THR A 498 -14.26 1.78 -46.10
N SER A 499 -13.87 2.24 -47.29
CA SER A 499 -12.46 2.48 -47.63
C SER A 499 -11.97 3.80 -47.02
N ASN A 500 -10.74 3.79 -46.48
CA ASN A 500 -10.07 4.94 -45.85
C ASN A 500 -10.95 5.69 -44.83
N GLY A 501 -11.82 4.97 -44.14
CA GLY A 501 -12.73 5.52 -43.12
C GLY A 501 -13.87 6.43 -43.62
N THR A 502 -13.92 6.78 -44.92
CA THR A 502 -14.82 7.82 -45.45
C THR A 502 -15.73 7.39 -46.62
N THR A 503 -15.31 6.43 -47.47
CA THR A 503 -16.09 6.04 -48.66
C THR A 503 -16.71 4.66 -48.53
N ALA A 504 -18.04 4.55 -48.56
CA ALA A 504 -18.73 3.26 -48.48
C ALA A 504 -18.42 2.37 -49.70
N ASN A 505 -18.16 1.09 -49.46
CA ASN A 505 -17.84 0.11 -50.50
C ASN A 505 -19.10 -0.66 -50.89
N THR A 506 -19.59 -0.41 -52.10
CA THR A 506 -20.81 -1.02 -52.63
C THR A 506 -20.52 -2.21 -53.54
N SER A 507 -19.32 -2.82 -53.51
CA SER A 507 -18.97 -4.00 -54.32
C SER A 507 -19.14 -5.30 -53.53
N THR A 508 -19.95 -6.23 -54.03
CA THR A 508 -20.12 -7.58 -53.45
C THR A 508 -18.80 -8.34 -53.36
N THR A 509 -17.89 -8.17 -54.33
CA THR A 509 -16.56 -8.79 -54.32
C THR A 509 -15.71 -8.33 -53.14
N ASN A 510 -15.76 -7.03 -52.81
CA ASN A 510 -15.02 -6.49 -51.66
C ASN A 510 -15.66 -6.87 -50.33
N LEU A 511 -16.99 -7.00 -50.27
CA LEU A 511 -17.68 -7.48 -49.07
C LEU A 511 -17.37 -8.94 -48.74
N ASN A 512 -16.91 -9.73 -49.72
CA ASN A 512 -16.40 -11.08 -49.46
C ASN A 512 -15.06 -11.10 -48.68
N TYR A 513 -14.43 -9.94 -48.43
CA TYR A 513 -13.36 -9.86 -47.45
C TYR A 513 -13.84 -10.02 -46.01
N VAL A 514 -15.13 -9.83 -45.74
CA VAL A 514 -15.78 -10.16 -44.46
C VAL A 514 -16.45 -11.52 -44.61
N LYS A 515 -15.99 -12.49 -43.82
CA LYS A 515 -16.37 -13.91 -43.91
C LYS A 515 -16.94 -14.40 -42.59
N ASN A 516 -17.58 -15.57 -42.63
CA ASN A 516 -18.14 -16.27 -41.47
C ASN A 516 -18.95 -15.38 -40.51
N VAL A 517 -19.73 -14.43 -41.06
CA VAL A 517 -20.54 -13.51 -40.26
C VAL A 517 -21.61 -14.29 -39.51
N LYS A 518 -21.56 -14.23 -38.18
CA LYS A 518 -22.46 -14.97 -37.28
C LYS A 518 -22.74 -14.17 -36.01
N ILE A 519 -23.81 -14.55 -35.31
CA ILE A 519 -24.09 -14.07 -33.95
C ILE A 519 -23.90 -15.23 -32.97
N VAL A 520 -23.16 -14.99 -31.90
CA VAL A 520 -22.96 -15.93 -30.80
C VAL A 520 -23.64 -15.44 -29.52
N ASP A 521 -24.21 -16.34 -28.74
CA ASP A 521 -24.71 -16.10 -27.38
C ASP A 521 -23.52 -16.19 -26.42
N THR A 522 -23.12 -15.05 -25.85
CA THR A 522 -21.96 -14.98 -24.96
C THR A 522 -22.27 -15.50 -23.56
N ASP A 523 -23.56 -15.60 -23.20
CA ASP A 523 -23.99 -16.21 -21.93
C ASP A 523 -24.03 -17.75 -22.01
N ASP A 524 -23.88 -18.32 -23.21
CA ASP A 524 -23.91 -19.76 -23.50
C ASP A 524 -22.63 -20.22 -24.23
N ASN A 525 -21.47 -19.99 -23.62
CA ASN A 525 -20.15 -20.44 -24.11
C ASN A 525 -19.86 -20.07 -25.58
N ASN A 526 -20.29 -18.87 -26.03
CA ASN A 526 -20.17 -18.41 -27.41
C ASN A 526 -20.84 -19.34 -28.44
N ARG A 527 -21.94 -20.00 -28.06
CA ARG A 527 -22.72 -20.83 -28.98
C ARG A 527 -23.26 -19.97 -30.12
N THR A 528 -23.04 -20.40 -31.37
CA THR A 528 -23.59 -19.71 -32.54
C THR A 528 -25.11 -19.87 -32.59
N VAL A 529 -25.83 -18.75 -32.65
CA VAL A 529 -27.30 -18.67 -32.67
C VAL A 529 -27.85 -18.20 -34.02
N VAL A 530 -27.05 -17.48 -34.81
CA VAL A 530 -27.42 -16.98 -36.15
C VAL A 530 -26.22 -17.12 -37.08
N GLY A 531 -26.43 -17.59 -38.31
CA GLY A 531 -25.37 -17.84 -39.30
C GLY A 531 -24.63 -19.18 -39.09
N PRO A 532 -23.40 -19.35 -39.64
CA PRO A 532 -22.55 -18.36 -40.29
C PRO A 532 -22.84 -18.13 -41.78
N GLN A 533 -22.62 -16.90 -42.25
CA GLN A 533 -22.52 -16.58 -43.67
C GLN A 533 -21.04 -16.66 -44.12
N ALA A 534 -20.69 -17.66 -44.92
CA ALA A 534 -19.30 -17.95 -45.30
C ALA A 534 -18.58 -16.78 -45.99
N ALA A 535 -19.23 -16.13 -46.96
CA ALA A 535 -18.74 -14.92 -47.63
C ALA A 535 -19.86 -13.90 -47.73
N PHE A 536 -19.72 -12.74 -47.08
CA PHE A 536 -20.88 -11.85 -46.85
C PHE A 536 -21.38 -11.15 -48.13
N GLY A 537 -20.55 -10.98 -49.16
CA GLY A 537 -21.00 -10.47 -50.45
C GLY A 537 -21.89 -11.43 -51.26
N THR A 538 -22.06 -12.68 -50.81
CA THR A 538 -22.85 -13.71 -51.52
C THR A 538 -24.20 -13.92 -50.82
N GLY A 539 -25.31 -13.78 -51.55
CA GLY A 539 -26.66 -13.98 -50.97
C GLY A 539 -27.06 -12.90 -49.97
N THR A 540 -26.59 -11.66 -50.19
CA THR A 540 -26.94 -10.43 -49.48
C THR A 540 -27.58 -9.42 -50.42
N THR A 541 -28.29 -8.46 -49.86
CA THR A 541 -28.97 -7.39 -50.60
C THR A 541 -28.27 -6.06 -50.31
N LEU A 542 -27.98 -5.29 -51.36
CA LEU A 542 -27.49 -3.92 -51.26
C LEU A 542 -28.68 -2.99 -51.00
N ASP A 543 -28.57 -2.14 -49.99
CA ASP A 543 -29.51 -1.05 -49.75
C ASP A 543 -28.75 0.17 -49.17
N GLY A 544 -28.86 1.31 -49.86
CA GLY A 544 -28.03 2.48 -49.62
C GLY A 544 -26.53 2.16 -49.67
N ASN A 545 -25.84 2.41 -48.55
CA ASN A 545 -24.38 2.28 -48.40
C ASN A 545 -23.95 0.97 -47.69
N GLY A 546 -24.86 0.03 -47.46
CA GLY A 546 -24.58 -1.21 -46.73
C GLY A 546 -25.17 -2.45 -47.41
N TYR A 547 -24.57 -3.60 -47.14
CA TYR A 547 -25.12 -4.90 -47.51
C TYR A 547 -25.78 -5.54 -46.30
N TYR A 548 -26.92 -6.19 -46.48
CA TYR A 548 -27.57 -6.94 -45.41
C TYR A 548 -27.92 -8.37 -45.80
N LYS A 549 -28.03 -9.21 -44.77
CA LYS A 549 -28.65 -10.53 -44.84
C LYS A 549 -29.74 -10.64 -43.80
N VAL A 550 -30.90 -11.19 -44.18
CA VAL A 550 -31.88 -11.69 -43.23
C VAL A 550 -31.57 -13.16 -42.98
N PHE A 551 -31.11 -13.47 -41.78
CA PHE A 551 -30.95 -14.86 -41.34
C PHE A 551 -32.28 -15.35 -40.77
N THR A 552 -32.64 -16.60 -41.06
CA THR A 552 -33.89 -17.26 -40.64
C THR A 552 -33.68 -18.23 -39.48
N ASP A 553 -32.48 -18.24 -38.91
CA ASP A 553 -32.15 -19.01 -37.71
C ASP A 553 -32.99 -18.48 -36.53
N SER A 554 -33.52 -19.40 -35.72
CA SER A 554 -34.34 -19.02 -34.58
C SER A 554 -33.70 -19.37 -33.25
N PHE A 555 -33.84 -18.48 -32.27
CA PHE A 555 -33.42 -18.70 -30.90
C PHE A 555 -34.41 -18.08 -29.92
N ASP A 556 -34.45 -18.61 -28.69
CA ASP A 556 -35.38 -18.19 -27.66
C ASP A 556 -34.71 -17.27 -26.63
N VAL A 557 -35.47 -16.29 -26.14
CA VAL A 557 -35.12 -15.43 -25.00
C VAL A 557 -36.24 -15.54 -23.97
N ALA A 558 -35.89 -15.90 -22.74
CA ALA A 558 -36.86 -16.08 -21.66
C ALA A 558 -37.46 -14.73 -21.20
N ALA A 559 -38.65 -14.78 -20.62
CA ALA A 559 -39.32 -13.60 -20.08
C ALA A 559 -38.48 -12.97 -18.95
N ALA A 560 -38.47 -11.63 -18.89
CA ALA A 560 -37.74 -10.84 -17.90
C ALA A 560 -36.23 -11.19 -17.80
N THR A 561 -35.62 -11.60 -18.92
CA THR A 561 -34.17 -11.86 -19.00
C THR A 561 -33.48 -10.96 -20.02
N THR A 562 -32.23 -10.62 -19.72
CA THR A 562 -31.29 -10.02 -20.66
C THR A 562 -30.32 -11.09 -21.13
N ARG A 563 -30.18 -11.24 -22.45
CA ARG A 563 -29.17 -12.09 -23.08
C ARG A 563 -28.12 -11.25 -23.79
N HIS A 564 -26.87 -11.67 -23.72
CA HIS A 564 -25.74 -10.99 -24.36
C HIS A 564 -25.29 -11.75 -25.60
N PHE A 565 -25.06 -11.00 -26.67
CA PHE A 565 -24.69 -11.52 -27.97
C PHE A 565 -23.51 -10.77 -28.57
N ALA A 566 -22.76 -11.45 -29.42
CA ALA A 566 -21.68 -10.84 -30.18
C ALA A 566 -21.81 -11.17 -31.68
N VAL A 567 -21.66 -10.16 -32.54
CA VAL A 567 -21.46 -10.33 -33.97
C VAL A 567 -19.98 -10.61 -34.21
N VAL A 568 -19.71 -11.80 -34.76
CA VAL A 568 -18.37 -12.33 -34.98
C VAL A 568 -18.15 -12.52 -36.47
N VAL A 569 -16.99 -12.09 -36.96
CA VAL A 569 -16.60 -12.16 -38.37
C VAL A 569 -15.16 -12.62 -38.53
N ASP A 570 -14.83 -13.12 -39.70
CA ASP A 570 -13.47 -13.37 -40.15
C ASP A 570 -13.06 -12.31 -41.18
N ILE A 571 -11.82 -11.82 -41.11
CA ILE A 571 -11.28 -10.82 -42.04
C ILE A 571 -10.30 -11.51 -43.00
N ASP A 572 -10.56 -11.43 -44.30
CA ASP A 572 -9.74 -12.05 -45.33
C ASP A 572 -8.32 -11.48 -45.40
N THR A 573 -7.36 -12.30 -45.85
CA THR A 573 -5.96 -11.90 -46.03
C THR A 573 -5.78 -10.76 -47.06
N ASN A 574 -6.68 -10.65 -48.04
CA ASN A 574 -6.61 -9.65 -49.11
C ASN A 574 -7.33 -8.34 -48.77
N MET A 575 -7.93 -8.24 -47.57
CA MET A 575 -8.56 -7.03 -47.10
C MET A 575 -7.55 -5.86 -47.10
N PRO A 576 -7.78 -4.74 -47.81
CA PRO A 576 -6.86 -3.61 -47.78
C PRO A 576 -6.74 -3.00 -46.38
N SER A 577 -5.56 -2.44 -46.06
CA SER A 577 -5.38 -1.69 -44.81
C SER A 577 -6.19 -0.39 -44.86
N ASN A 578 -6.56 0.15 -43.69
CA ASN A 578 -7.36 1.37 -43.51
C ASN A 578 -8.84 1.26 -43.93
N TYR A 579 -9.29 0.08 -44.35
CA TYR A 579 -10.71 -0.17 -44.50
C TYR A 579 -11.34 -0.31 -43.12
N THR A 580 -12.59 0.10 -42.95
CA THR A 580 -13.34 -0.10 -41.70
C THR A 580 -14.50 -1.06 -41.91
N VAL A 581 -14.76 -1.89 -40.89
CA VAL A 581 -15.88 -2.83 -40.80
C VAL A 581 -16.74 -2.41 -39.62
N ASN A 582 -18.05 -2.26 -39.83
CA ASN A 582 -19.03 -2.18 -38.74
C ASN A 582 -20.32 -2.90 -39.12
N THR A 583 -21.08 -3.31 -38.12
CA THR A 583 -22.33 -4.05 -38.31
C THR A 583 -23.53 -3.31 -37.75
N VAL A 584 -24.72 -3.62 -38.27
CA VAL A 584 -25.99 -3.21 -37.65
C VAL A 584 -26.84 -4.45 -37.46
N VAL A 585 -27.32 -4.70 -36.26
CA VAL A 585 -28.33 -5.72 -35.99
C VAL A 585 -29.70 -5.05 -36.02
N ASP A 586 -30.60 -5.58 -36.84
CA ASP A 586 -31.86 -4.97 -37.23
C ASP A 586 -33.04 -5.94 -37.03
N PHE A 587 -33.95 -5.53 -36.14
CA PHE A 587 -35.21 -6.19 -35.80
C PHE A 587 -36.45 -5.39 -36.23
N SER A 588 -36.30 -4.39 -37.11
CA SER A 588 -37.40 -3.56 -37.63
C SER A 588 -38.33 -4.28 -38.61
N GLY A 589 -37.94 -5.48 -39.07
CA GLY A 589 -38.72 -6.26 -40.03
C GLY A 589 -40.00 -6.87 -39.43
N THR A 590 -41.01 -7.05 -40.27
CA THR A 590 -42.22 -7.77 -39.87
C THR A 590 -41.90 -9.25 -39.65
N ASN A 591 -42.55 -9.86 -38.65
CA ASN A 591 -42.41 -11.28 -38.33
C ASN A 591 -41.01 -11.72 -37.86
N TYR A 592 -40.21 -10.81 -37.29
CA TYR A 592 -38.84 -11.12 -36.85
C TYR A 592 -38.79 -11.73 -35.45
N VAL A 593 -39.66 -11.28 -34.54
CA VAL A 593 -39.73 -11.80 -33.17
C VAL A 593 -41.16 -12.21 -32.87
N LYS A 594 -41.35 -13.37 -32.25
CA LYS A 594 -42.65 -13.96 -31.95
C LYS A 594 -42.79 -14.19 -30.44
N TYR A 595 -43.91 -13.80 -29.85
CA TYR A 595 -44.22 -14.15 -28.47
C TYR A 595 -44.43 -15.65 -28.32
N ALA A 596 -43.77 -16.25 -27.33
CA ALA A 596 -43.84 -17.69 -27.08
C ALA A 596 -45.21 -18.12 -26.51
N ASN A 597 -45.90 -17.22 -25.78
CA ASN A 597 -47.13 -17.52 -25.06
C ASN A 597 -48.42 -17.41 -25.90
N ASN A 598 -48.43 -16.61 -26.97
CA ASN A 598 -49.66 -16.35 -27.74
C ASN A 598 -49.48 -16.49 -29.25
N SER A 599 -48.29 -16.87 -29.72
CA SER A 599 -47.98 -17.05 -31.14
C SER A 599 -48.25 -15.82 -32.04
N GLN A 600 -48.32 -14.62 -31.47
CA GLN A 600 -48.35 -13.37 -32.23
C GLN A 600 -46.93 -12.82 -32.43
N TYR A 601 -46.73 -12.08 -33.52
CA TYR A 601 -45.46 -11.40 -33.75
C TYR A 601 -45.38 -10.12 -32.93
N VAL A 602 -44.20 -9.86 -32.36
CA VAL A 602 -43.90 -8.61 -31.66
C VAL A 602 -43.89 -7.48 -32.69
N SER A 603 -44.53 -6.37 -32.36
CA SER A 603 -44.51 -5.18 -33.21
C SER A 603 -43.10 -4.59 -33.22
N ALA A 604 -42.57 -4.26 -34.39
CA ALA A 604 -41.27 -3.58 -34.51
C ALA A 604 -41.24 -2.21 -33.81
N ALA A 605 -42.40 -1.59 -33.57
CA ALA A 605 -42.52 -0.34 -32.81
C ALA A 605 -42.34 -0.53 -31.29
N THR A 606 -42.48 -1.76 -30.79
CA THR A 606 -42.26 -2.11 -29.38
C THR A 606 -40.90 -2.77 -29.16
N ILE A 607 -40.00 -2.76 -30.16
CA ILE A 607 -38.58 -3.08 -29.99
C ILE A 607 -37.82 -1.76 -29.97
N VAL A 608 -37.17 -1.40 -28.85
CA VAL A 608 -36.59 -0.05 -28.66
C VAL A 608 -35.11 -0.13 -28.24
N PRO A 609 -34.17 0.42 -29.03
CA PRO A 609 -34.32 0.68 -30.46
C PRO A 609 -34.54 -0.65 -31.21
N ASN A 610 -35.15 -0.61 -32.38
CA ASN A 610 -35.32 -1.79 -33.25
C ASN A 610 -34.10 -2.04 -34.15
N THR A 611 -33.10 -1.17 -34.10
CA THR A 611 -31.81 -1.30 -34.79
C THR A 611 -30.68 -0.82 -33.87
N ILE A 612 -29.54 -1.50 -33.92
CA ILE A 612 -28.35 -1.15 -33.12
C ILE A 612 -27.08 -1.25 -33.96
N THR A 613 -26.29 -0.18 -33.95
CA THR A 613 -25.07 -0.05 -34.78
C THR A 613 -23.82 -0.28 -33.94
N GLY A 614 -22.95 -1.18 -34.42
CA GLY A 614 -21.64 -1.42 -33.84
C GLY A 614 -20.63 -0.33 -34.24
N ASN A 615 -19.54 -0.25 -33.47
CA ASN A 615 -18.46 0.71 -33.75
C ASN A 615 -17.67 0.32 -35.01
N LYS A 616 -17.03 1.31 -35.64
CA LYS A 616 -16.14 1.08 -36.79
C LYS A 616 -14.82 0.48 -36.33
N MET A 617 -14.53 -0.73 -36.81
CA MET A 617 -13.25 -1.42 -36.61
C MET A 617 -12.36 -1.18 -37.82
N THR A 618 -11.14 -0.66 -37.62
CA THR A 618 -10.21 -0.35 -38.72
C THR A 618 -9.32 -1.55 -39.00
N VAL A 619 -9.29 -2.03 -40.23
CA VAL A 619 -8.38 -3.11 -40.63
C VAL A 619 -6.97 -2.57 -40.77
N ALA A 620 -6.04 -3.13 -40.00
CA ALA A 620 -4.62 -2.82 -40.05
C ALA A 620 -3.80 -4.10 -40.31
N GLY A 621 -2.66 -3.95 -40.98
CA GLY A 621 -1.70 -5.04 -41.12
C GLY A 621 -0.91 -5.24 -39.83
N ALA A 622 -0.38 -6.45 -39.64
CA ALA A 622 0.69 -6.68 -38.68
C ALA A 622 1.90 -5.79 -39.05
N GLN A 623 2.52 -5.16 -38.06
CA GLN A 623 3.67 -4.28 -38.27
C GLN A 623 4.58 -4.35 -37.04
N LEU A 624 5.89 -4.45 -37.29
CA LEU A 624 6.93 -4.17 -36.30
C LEU A 624 7.65 -2.89 -36.72
N THR A 625 7.86 -1.99 -35.77
CA THR A 625 8.77 -0.86 -35.92
C THR A 625 9.95 -1.08 -34.98
N VAL A 626 11.15 -0.96 -35.53
CA VAL A 626 12.41 -1.14 -34.80
C VAL A 626 13.16 0.18 -34.80
N SER A 627 13.62 0.63 -33.64
CA SER A 627 14.40 1.85 -33.51
C SER A 627 15.51 1.70 -32.48
N ARG A 628 16.54 2.54 -32.58
CA ARG A 628 17.57 2.63 -31.54
C ARG A 628 17.04 3.40 -30.33
N THR A 629 17.42 2.96 -29.13
CA THR A 629 17.07 3.62 -27.86
C THR A 629 18.31 3.89 -27.02
N THR A 630 18.20 4.85 -26.08
CA THR A 630 19.25 5.23 -25.12
C THR A 630 18.71 5.08 -23.69
N PRO A 631 19.52 4.64 -22.70
CA PRO A 631 20.87 4.05 -22.81
C PRO A 631 20.89 2.71 -23.61
N PRO A 632 22.07 2.27 -24.12
CA PRO A 632 23.43 2.68 -23.72
C PRO A 632 24.03 3.87 -24.52
N ALA A 633 24.93 4.61 -23.86
CA ALA A 633 25.85 5.58 -24.48
C ALA A 633 27.22 4.93 -24.72
N SER A 634 28.09 5.51 -25.55
CA SER A 634 29.41 4.96 -25.88
C SER A 634 30.29 4.74 -24.63
N PRO A 635 30.48 3.51 -24.14
CA PRO A 635 31.21 3.28 -22.89
C PRO A 635 32.73 3.25 -23.11
N LEU A 636 33.50 3.66 -22.10
CA LEU A 636 34.95 3.47 -22.05
C LEU A 636 35.28 2.32 -21.09
N VAL A 637 35.77 1.22 -21.64
CA VAL A 637 35.97 -0.06 -20.94
C VAL A 637 37.38 -0.59 -21.18
N VAL A 638 37.71 -1.71 -20.54
CA VAL A 638 38.99 -2.41 -20.72
C VAL A 638 38.76 -3.76 -21.41
N LYS A 639 39.82 -4.29 -22.01
CA LYS A 639 39.81 -5.65 -22.55
C LYS A 639 39.42 -6.68 -21.48
N GLY A 640 38.88 -7.82 -21.92
CA GLY A 640 38.41 -8.90 -21.03
C GLY A 640 37.13 -8.59 -20.22
N ALA A 641 36.61 -7.36 -20.26
CA ALA A 641 35.36 -7.02 -19.58
C ALA A 641 34.15 -7.74 -20.21
N SER A 642 33.19 -8.13 -19.37
CA SER A 642 31.91 -8.74 -19.78
C SER A 642 30.74 -7.78 -19.59
N ASP A 643 29.59 -8.13 -20.16
CA ASP A 643 28.32 -7.42 -19.99
C ASP A 643 28.32 -5.95 -20.45
N ILE A 644 29.16 -5.61 -21.43
CA ILE A 644 29.26 -4.25 -21.97
C ILE A 644 28.05 -3.94 -22.84
N GLU A 645 27.17 -3.05 -22.37
CA GLU A 645 26.01 -2.59 -23.14
C GLU A 645 26.45 -1.82 -24.39
N ALA A 646 26.16 -2.36 -25.57
CA ALA A 646 26.68 -1.86 -26.84
C ALA A 646 25.59 -1.31 -27.77
N LEU A 647 24.34 -1.78 -27.66
CA LEU A 647 23.22 -1.30 -28.46
C LEU A 647 21.89 -1.48 -27.71
N GLY A 648 21.06 -0.44 -27.72
CA GLY A 648 19.66 -0.50 -27.26
C GLY A 648 18.72 -0.57 -28.45
N VAL A 649 17.86 -1.58 -28.50
CA VAL A 649 16.87 -1.80 -29.57
C VAL A 649 15.47 -1.69 -28.99
N LEU A 650 14.64 -0.80 -29.53
CA LEU A 650 13.23 -0.68 -29.18
C LEU A 650 12.38 -1.35 -30.26
N LEU A 651 11.65 -2.38 -29.87
CA LEU A 651 10.71 -3.12 -30.71
C LEU A 651 9.30 -2.64 -30.39
N THR A 652 8.58 -2.08 -31.35
CA THR A 652 7.19 -1.61 -31.16
C THR A 652 6.25 -2.32 -32.11
N THR A 653 5.28 -3.05 -31.58
CA THR A 653 4.27 -3.74 -32.39
C THR A 653 3.10 -2.83 -32.71
N GLY A 654 2.56 -2.95 -33.92
CA GLY A 654 1.26 -2.40 -34.27
C GLY A 654 0.15 -3.00 -33.40
N SER A 655 -0.97 -2.30 -33.28
CA SER A 655 -2.10 -2.71 -32.44
C SER A 655 -2.98 -3.82 -33.04
N ALA A 656 -2.61 -4.37 -34.19
CA ALA A 656 -3.46 -5.26 -34.98
C ALA A 656 -3.30 -6.75 -34.62
N SER A 657 -2.07 -7.18 -34.31
CA SER A 657 -1.73 -8.59 -34.08
C SER A 657 -0.55 -8.74 -33.12
N ASP A 658 -0.59 -9.79 -32.29
CA ASP A 658 0.60 -10.30 -31.58
C ASP A 658 1.63 -10.81 -32.61
N LEU A 659 2.90 -10.53 -32.37
CA LEU A 659 4.02 -10.93 -33.22
C LEU A 659 4.95 -11.92 -32.51
N LYS A 660 5.75 -12.62 -33.30
CA LYS A 660 6.82 -13.51 -32.85
C LYS A 660 8.07 -13.24 -33.67
N ILE A 661 9.17 -12.91 -32.99
CA ILE A 661 10.49 -12.88 -33.63
C ILE A 661 11.01 -14.31 -33.70
N THR A 662 11.31 -14.78 -34.91
CA THR A 662 11.80 -16.14 -35.19
C THR A 662 13.31 -16.17 -35.47
N SER A 663 13.87 -15.05 -35.93
CA SER A 663 15.31 -14.90 -36.09
C SER A 663 15.76 -13.45 -35.89
N MET A 664 16.97 -13.29 -35.37
CA MET A 664 17.62 -11.99 -35.15
C MET A 664 19.12 -12.10 -35.43
N LYS A 665 19.62 -11.20 -36.27
CA LYS A 665 21.03 -11.06 -36.66
C LYS A 665 21.56 -9.73 -36.13
N LEU A 666 22.75 -9.73 -35.53
CA LEU A 666 23.40 -8.51 -35.04
C LEU A 666 24.75 -8.35 -35.72
N ARG A 667 24.97 -7.20 -36.34
CA ARG A 667 26.19 -6.84 -37.06
C ARG A 667 27.16 -6.20 -36.05
N VAL A 668 28.42 -6.62 -36.05
CA VAL A 668 29.45 -6.17 -35.12
C VAL A 668 30.64 -5.67 -35.92
N PHE A 669 31.00 -4.42 -35.70
CA PHE A 669 32.12 -3.74 -36.32
C PHE A 669 33.19 -3.48 -35.28
N ALA A 670 34.46 -3.59 -35.67
CA ALA A 670 35.58 -3.15 -34.85
C ALA A 670 36.52 -2.27 -35.66
N SER A 671 37.14 -1.30 -35.00
CA SER A 671 38.02 -0.34 -35.63
C SER A 671 39.20 0.05 -34.74
N SER A 672 40.32 0.37 -35.35
CA SER A 672 41.49 0.98 -34.70
C SER A 672 41.28 2.46 -34.34
N SER A 673 40.22 3.07 -34.88
CA SER A 673 39.81 4.47 -34.65
C SER A 673 38.32 4.57 -34.33
N ALA A 674 37.86 5.70 -33.80
CA ALA A 674 36.45 5.90 -33.45
C ALA A 674 35.54 5.67 -34.67
N ILE A 675 34.51 4.84 -34.50
CA ILE A 675 33.60 4.45 -35.58
C ILE A 675 32.68 5.62 -35.90
N THR A 676 32.56 5.99 -37.17
CA THR A 676 31.74 7.12 -37.65
C THR A 676 30.53 6.69 -38.50
N GLY A 677 30.35 5.38 -38.72
CA GLY A 677 29.22 4.78 -39.43
C GLY A 677 29.22 3.25 -39.32
N ASN A 678 28.72 2.56 -40.34
CA ASN A 678 28.69 1.09 -40.41
C ASN A 678 29.93 0.52 -41.11
N ASP A 679 31.10 0.89 -40.62
CA ASP A 679 32.36 0.37 -41.14
C ASP A 679 33.35 0.12 -40.01
N GLY A 680 34.22 -0.87 -40.21
CA GLY A 680 35.27 -1.27 -39.30
C GLY A 680 36.50 -1.73 -40.08
N ASP A 681 37.67 -1.24 -39.69
CA ASP A 681 38.95 -1.62 -40.30
C ASP A 681 39.58 -2.87 -39.66
N THR A 682 38.98 -3.37 -38.58
CA THR A 682 39.53 -4.43 -37.74
C THR A 682 38.54 -5.59 -37.60
N ALA A 683 39.05 -6.82 -37.57
CA ALA A 683 38.22 -8.01 -37.40
C ALA A 683 37.62 -8.05 -35.99
N ALA A 684 36.30 -7.88 -35.85
CA ALA A 684 35.66 -7.73 -34.55
C ALA A 684 35.76 -8.98 -33.64
N ASN A 685 35.91 -10.18 -34.20
CA ASN A 685 36.18 -11.39 -33.43
C ASN A 685 37.56 -11.43 -32.75
N THR A 686 38.44 -10.46 -33.01
CA THR A 686 39.71 -10.27 -32.28
C THR A 686 39.50 -9.48 -30.99
N ALA A 687 38.41 -8.72 -30.88
CA ALA A 687 38.06 -7.90 -29.72
C ALA A 687 36.85 -8.43 -28.93
N VAL A 688 35.91 -9.11 -29.59
CA VAL A 688 34.68 -9.61 -28.99
C VAL A 688 34.69 -11.14 -28.94
N ASN A 689 34.33 -11.70 -27.78
CA ASN A 689 34.12 -13.12 -27.56
C ASN A 689 32.65 -13.49 -27.76
N THR A 690 31.73 -12.83 -27.05
CA THR A 690 30.30 -13.13 -27.04
C THR A 690 29.45 -11.91 -27.33
N VAL A 691 28.29 -12.14 -27.93
CA VAL A 691 27.20 -11.17 -28.08
C VAL A 691 25.96 -11.79 -27.46
N SER A 692 25.32 -11.06 -26.55
CA SER A 692 24.12 -11.49 -25.85
C SER A 692 23.02 -10.44 -25.98
N VAL A 693 21.76 -10.86 -26.06
CA VAL A 693 20.60 -9.96 -26.11
C VAL A 693 19.73 -10.20 -24.90
N TYR A 694 19.41 -9.15 -24.17
CA TYR A 694 18.54 -9.18 -23.00
C TYR A 694 17.30 -8.33 -23.26
N GLU A 695 16.16 -8.71 -22.70
CA GLU A 695 15.08 -7.76 -22.45
C GLU A 695 15.50 -6.84 -21.28
N GLU A 696 15.18 -5.55 -21.35
CA GLU A 696 15.54 -4.59 -20.30
C GLU A 696 15.03 -5.05 -18.92
N GLY A 697 15.91 -5.04 -17.92
CA GLY A 697 15.63 -5.52 -16.56
C GLY A 697 15.71 -7.04 -16.36
N SER A 698 15.89 -7.82 -17.43
CA SER A 698 16.10 -9.28 -17.34
C SER A 698 17.55 -9.64 -16.99
N SER A 699 17.74 -10.63 -16.12
CA SER A 699 19.05 -11.25 -15.85
C SER A 699 19.33 -12.46 -16.75
N THR A 700 18.36 -12.92 -17.54
CA THR A 700 18.52 -14.04 -18.49
C THR A 700 18.50 -13.53 -19.92
N PRO A 701 19.50 -13.87 -20.76
CA PRO A 701 19.52 -13.45 -22.15
C PRO A 701 18.45 -14.20 -22.97
N ILE A 702 17.88 -13.51 -23.95
CA ILE A 702 17.10 -14.11 -25.03
C ILE A 702 17.99 -15.10 -25.80
N PHE A 703 19.23 -14.69 -26.10
CA PHE A 703 20.27 -15.59 -26.60
C PHE A 703 21.67 -15.05 -26.30
N THR A 704 22.65 -15.95 -26.27
CA THR A 704 24.08 -15.66 -26.24
C THR A 704 24.79 -16.50 -27.31
N LYS A 705 25.66 -15.87 -28.10
CA LYS A 705 26.44 -16.53 -29.16
C LYS A 705 27.89 -16.03 -29.14
N ASN A 706 28.82 -16.90 -29.50
CA ASN A 706 30.20 -16.50 -29.77
C ASN A 706 30.27 -15.78 -31.12
N LEU A 707 31.10 -14.75 -31.22
CA LEU A 707 31.31 -14.01 -32.47
C LEU A 707 32.33 -14.73 -33.35
N SER A 708 31.87 -15.42 -34.39
CA SER A 708 32.74 -16.16 -35.32
C SER A 708 32.42 -15.96 -36.79
N SER A 709 31.20 -15.55 -37.13
CA SER A 709 30.76 -15.44 -38.52
C SER A 709 31.08 -14.06 -39.10
N SER A 710 31.57 -14.01 -40.33
CA SER A 710 31.86 -12.77 -41.06
C SER A 710 31.05 -12.67 -42.35
N SER A 711 30.68 -11.45 -42.73
CA SER A 711 30.05 -11.09 -44.00
C SER A 711 30.92 -10.05 -44.71
N GLY A 712 31.19 -10.24 -46.00
CA GLY A 712 32.03 -9.33 -46.79
C GLY A 712 33.51 -9.28 -46.34
N THR A 713 34.22 -8.25 -46.78
CA THR A 713 35.63 -8.00 -46.48
C THR A 713 35.77 -6.85 -45.48
N ILE A 714 36.50 -7.06 -44.38
CA ILE A 714 36.77 -6.03 -43.36
C ILE A 714 37.51 -4.84 -43.99
N GLY A 715 37.12 -3.61 -43.62
CA GLY A 715 37.62 -2.36 -44.22
C GLY A 715 37.03 -2.02 -45.60
N ALA A 716 36.06 -2.80 -46.07
CA ALA A 716 35.30 -2.55 -47.30
C ALA A 716 33.79 -2.79 -47.07
N GLY A 717 33.27 -2.36 -45.91
CA GLY A 717 31.87 -2.54 -45.51
C GLY A 717 31.51 -3.95 -44.99
N GLY A 718 32.49 -4.84 -44.81
CA GLY A 718 32.29 -6.13 -44.17
C GLY A 718 32.19 -6.04 -42.64
N TYR A 719 31.52 -7.02 -42.03
CA TYR A 719 31.27 -7.08 -40.59
C TYR A 719 31.26 -8.51 -40.06
N TYR A 720 31.48 -8.65 -38.75
CA TYR A 720 31.16 -9.91 -38.07
C TYR A 720 29.71 -9.89 -37.62
N TYR A 721 29.10 -11.05 -37.42
CA TYR A 721 27.74 -11.11 -36.91
C TYR A 721 27.50 -12.33 -36.03
N VAL A 722 26.46 -12.22 -35.21
CA VAL A 722 25.79 -13.36 -34.60
C VAL A 722 24.38 -13.44 -35.16
N GLN A 723 23.87 -14.65 -35.35
CA GLN A 723 22.49 -14.88 -35.72
C GLN A 723 21.89 -15.95 -34.81
N ALA A 724 20.71 -15.66 -34.27
CA ALA A 724 19.88 -16.61 -33.56
C ALA A 724 18.66 -16.93 -34.44
N THR A 725 18.44 -18.22 -34.72
CA THR A 725 17.27 -18.73 -35.46
C THR A 725 16.44 -19.63 -34.56
N GLY A 726 15.17 -19.85 -34.91
CA GLY A 726 14.24 -20.64 -34.10
C GLY A 726 13.84 -19.94 -32.79
N LEU A 727 13.96 -18.62 -32.73
CA LEU A 727 13.47 -17.84 -31.61
C LEU A 727 11.94 -17.97 -31.49
N SER A 728 11.43 -17.87 -30.27
CA SER A 728 10.00 -17.84 -29.97
C SER A 728 9.67 -16.64 -29.10
N TYR A 729 10.30 -15.49 -29.39
CA TYR A 729 10.14 -14.28 -28.60
C TYR A 729 8.84 -13.58 -28.97
N LYS A 730 7.86 -13.65 -28.05
CA LYS A 730 6.50 -13.10 -28.25
C LYS A 730 6.49 -11.60 -27.96
N LEU A 731 5.85 -10.85 -28.85
CA LEU A 731 5.52 -9.44 -28.68
C LEU A 731 3.99 -9.28 -28.76
N SER A 732 3.36 -8.78 -27.69
CA SER A 732 1.92 -8.51 -27.71
C SER A 732 1.57 -7.31 -28.59
N ALA A 733 0.39 -7.28 -29.19
CA ALA A 733 -0.09 -6.18 -30.03
C ALA A 733 -0.10 -4.84 -29.26
N GLY A 734 0.36 -3.77 -29.90
CA GLY A 734 0.38 -2.41 -29.34
C GLY A 734 1.38 -2.19 -28.19
N VAL A 735 2.36 -3.07 -28.02
CA VAL A 735 3.35 -3.02 -26.93
C VAL A 735 4.74 -2.71 -27.48
N SER A 736 5.50 -1.89 -26.74
CA SER A 736 6.93 -1.69 -26.97
C SER A 736 7.77 -2.50 -25.99
N LYS A 737 8.86 -3.10 -26.47
CA LYS A 737 9.86 -3.84 -25.68
C LYS A 737 11.26 -3.33 -26.00
N LYS A 738 12.04 -3.04 -24.96
CA LYS A 738 13.43 -2.62 -25.09
C LYS A 738 14.34 -3.82 -24.89
N LEU A 739 15.22 -4.05 -25.87
CA LEU A 739 16.29 -5.03 -25.80
C LEU A 739 17.63 -4.32 -25.63
N ILE A 740 18.51 -4.91 -24.83
CA ILE A 740 19.89 -4.47 -24.62
C ILE A 740 20.83 -5.54 -25.16
N VAL A 741 21.66 -5.16 -26.13
CA VAL A 741 22.77 -5.99 -26.61
C VAL A 741 23.99 -5.77 -25.73
N LYS A 742 24.55 -6.86 -25.21
CA LYS A 742 25.75 -6.87 -24.37
C LYS A 742 26.89 -7.64 -25.03
N LEU A 743 28.11 -7.12 -24.89
CA LEU A 743 29.34 -7.73 -25.40
C LEU A 743 30.17 -8.33 -24.27
N GLY A 744 30.74 -9.51 -24.52
CA GLY A 744 31.88 -10.03 -23.77
C GLY A 744 33.16 -9.81 -24.59
N LEU A 745 34.14 -9.11 -24.03
CA LEU A 745 35.36 -8.73 -24.71
C LEU A 745 36.47 -9.77 -24.53
N LYS A 746 37.40 -9.84 -25.47
CA LYS A 746 38.62 -10.66 -25.35
C LYS A 746 39.67 -9.95 -24.51
N ASP A 747 40.49 -10.71 -23.81
CA ASP A 747 41.66 -10.26 -23.03
C ASP A 747 42.94 -10.11 -23.89
N THR A 748 42.90 -10.61 -25.14
CA THR A 748 44.02 -10.58 -26.10
C THR A 748 44.21 -9.23 -26.82
N ILE A 749 43.40 -8.22 -26.52
CA ILE A 749 43.46 -6.90 -27.18
C ILE A 749 44.75 -6.16 -26.75
N SER A 750 45.56 -5.72 -27.72
CA SER A 750 46.86 -5.11 -27.47
C SER A 750 46.91 -3.58 -27.66
N ALA A 751 45.89 -3.00 -28.30
CA ALA A 751 45.80 -1.56 -28.56
C ALA A 751 44.35 -1.08 -28.39
N THR A 752 44.16 0.23 -28.24
CA THR A 752 42.81 0.82 -28.15
C THR A 752 41.98 0.42 -29.37
N THR A 753 40.84 -0.21 -29.12
CA THR A 753 39.94 -0.73 -30.14
C THR A 753 38.53 -0.21 -29.91
N TYR A 754 37.81 0.14 -30.96
CA TYR A 754 36.44 0.62 -30.91
C TYR A 754 35.52 -0.47 -31.45
N VAL A 755 34.42 -0.77 -30.78
CA VAL A 755 33.46 -1.80 -31.20
C VAL A 755 32.05 -1.25 -31.21
N SER A 756 31.34 -1.37 -32.33
CA SER A 756 29.91 -1.05 -32.43
C SER A 756 29.10 -2.28 -32.78
N VAL A 757 27.84 -2.27 -32.36
CA VAL A 757 26.83 -3.24 -32.81
C VAL A 757 25.76 -2.50 -33.57
N ASP A 758 25.24 -3.11 -34.62
CA ASP A 758 24.12 -2.59 -35.39
C ASP A 758 23.12 -3.70 -35.74
N LEU A 759 21.94 -3.27 -36.14
CA LEU A 759 20.81 -4.09 -36.54
C LEU A 759 20.11 -3.40 -37.71
N ASP A 760 20.02 -4.10 -38.83
CA ASP A 760 19.28 -3.66 -40.01
C ASP A 760 17.93 -4.36 -40.04
N ALA A 761 16.90 -3.70 -39.50
CA ALA A 761 15.63 -4.35 -39.19
C ALA A 761 15.05 -5.14 -40.39
N ASP A 762 15.09 -4.54 -41.59
CA ASP A 762 14.56 -5.12 -42.83
C ASP A 762 15.23 -6.45 -43.25
N ASP A 763 16.52 -6.63 -42.95
CA ASP A 763 17.33 -7.78 -43.38
C ASP A 763 17.76 -8.72 -42.23
N ASP A 764 17.65 -8.25 -40.99
CA ASP A 764 18.27 -8.87 -39.83
C ASP A 764 17.26 -9.43 -38.83
N ILE A 765 15.97 -9.16 -38.99
CA ILE A 765 14.90 -9.73 -38.15
C ILE A 765 13.90 -10.47 -39.04
N ASP A 766 13.61 -11.71 -38.65
CA ASP A 766 12.46 -12.44 -39.19
C ASP A 766 11.32 -12.38 -38.17
N VAL A 767 10.18 -11.84 -38.60
CA VAL A 767 8.98 -11.69 -37.78
C VAL A 767 7.81 -12.36 -38.44
N GLU A 768 7.02 -13.05 -37.62
CA GLU A 768 5.73 -13.58 -38.04
C GLU A 768 4.62 -13.20 -37.08
N THR A 769 3.38 -13.25 -37.55
CA THR A 769 2.20 -13.17 -36.70
C THR A 769 2.14 -14.38 -35.77
N TYR A 770 1.84 -14.16 -34.49
CA TYR A 770 1.91 -15.21 -33.47
C TYR A 770 0.88 -16.33 -33.69
N ALA A 771 -0.31 -15.99 -34.21
CA ALA A 771 -1.43 -16.93 -34.33
C ALA A 771 -1.28 -17.91 -35.50
N ASP A 772 -0.76 -17.46 -36.65
CA ASP A 772 -0.78 -18.20 -37.92
C ASP A 772 0.58 -18.26 -38.64
N GLY A 773 1.64 -17.68 -38.06
CA GLY A 773 3.01 -17.83 -38.57
C GLY A 773 3.27 -17.15 -39.92
N LYS A 774 2.54 -16.07 -40.23
CA LYS A 774 2.74 -15.33 -41.48
C LYS A 774 3.81 -14.27 -41.32
N SER A 775 4.73 -14.21 -42.28
CA SER A 775 5.77 -13.19 -42.35
C SER A 775 5.15 -11.77 -42.33
N VAL A 776 5.72 -10.91 -41.50
CA VAL A 776 5.39 -9.49 -41.41
C VAL A 776 6.44 -8.72 -42.20
N THR A 777 6.02 -7.98 -43.23
CA THR A 777 6.93 -7.05 -43.93
C THR A 777 7.24 -5.89 -43.00
N GLU A 778 8.51 -5.75 -42.61
CA GLU A 778 8.95 -4.73 -41.67
C GLU A 778 8.74 -3.31 -42.26
N ASN A 779 8.31 -2.35 -41.44
CA ASN A 779 8.12 -0.98 -41.90
C ASN A 779 9.13 -0.05 -41.21
N THR A 780 10.02 0.50 -42.05
CA THR A 780 10.95 1.62 -41.83
C THR A 780 11.93 1.47 -40.67
N THR A 781 13.18 1.07 -40.93
CA THR A 781 14.37 1.95 -41.08
C THR A 781 15.56 1.07 -41.51
N ALA A 782 16.46 1.56 -42.37
CA ALA A 782 17.78 0.95 -42.51
C ALA A 782 18.51 0.95 -41.15
N THR A 783 19.44 0.02 -40.93
CA THR A 783 20.55 0.07 -39.94
C THR A 783 20.40 1.11 -38.81
N ILE A 784 19.94 0.68 -37.64
CA ILE A 784 19.49 1.58 -36.56
C ILE A 784 20.61 2.37 -35.87
N ASN A 785 21.89 2.00 -36.06
CA ASN A 785 23.06 2.62 -35.43
C ASN A 785 23.97 3.38 -36.42
N ALA A 786 23.59 3.55 -37.70
CA ALA A 786 24.49 4.04 -38.74
C ALA A 786 24.82 5.55 -38.70
N SER A 787 23.86 6.42 -38.41
CA SER A 787 24.00 7.88 -38.63
C SER A 787 24.78 8.62 -37.53
N SER A 788 25.03 7.96 -36.39
CA SER A 788 25.80 8.47 -35.25
C SER A 788 26.03 7.30 -34.29
N PRO A 789 26.96 6.39 -34.60
CA PRO A 789 27.04 5.10 -33.93
C PRO A 789 27.39 5.22 -32.45
N VAL A 790 26.67 4.46 -31.64
CA VAL A 790 27.12 4.11 -30.28
C VAL A 790 28.15 2.99 -30.40
N PHE A 791 29.29 3.16 -29.75
CA PHE A 791 30.39 2.19 -29.75
C PHE A 791 31.10 2.15 -28.40
N ALA A 792 31.63 0.98 -28.04
CA ALA A 792 32.51 0.82 -26.89
C ALA A 792 33.95 1.17 -27.28
N THR A 793 34.60 2.01 -26.48
CA THR A 793 36.06 2.23 -26.55
C THR A 793 36.74 1.29 -25.57
N ILE A 794 37.58 0.40 -26.09
CA ILE A 794 38.24 -0.65 -25.32
C ILE A 794 39.71 -0.29 -25.16
N SER A 795 40.15 -0.09 -23.93
CA SER A 795 41.54 0.16 -23.56
C SER A 795 42.25 -1.13 -23.12
N SER A 796 43.59 -1.15 -23.19
CA SER A 796 44.40 -2.32 -22.84
C SER A 796 44.47 -2.60 -21.33
N ALA A 797 44.22 -1.59 -20.49
CA ALA A 797 44.15 -1.66 -19.04
C ALA A 797 43.40 -0.45 -18.47
N GLY A 798 42.92 -0.55 -17.23
CA GLY A 798 42.33 0.55 -16.48
C GLY A 798 43.39 1.50 -15.92
N THR A 799 42.92 2.48 -15.16
CA THR A 799 43.78 3.52 -14.56
C THR A 799 43.56 3.61 -13.06
N ILE A 800 44.58 3.96 -12.29
CA ILE A 800 44.52 3.98 -10.82
C ILE A 800 45.35 5.11 -10.25
N VAL A 801 44.73 5.90 -9.36
CA VAL A 801 45.41 6.98 -8.64
C VAL A 801 45.92 6.45 -7.30
N VAL A 802 47.19 6.69 -7.01
CA VAL A 802 47.82 6.42 -5.71
C VAL A 802 48.17 7.76 -5.07
N ALA A 803 47.89 7.93 -3.78
CA ALA A 803 48.21 9.14 -3.03
C ALA A 803 48.47 8.84 -1.55
N VAL A 804 49.15 9.75 -0.83
CA VAL A 804 49.29 9.65 0.62
C VAL A 804 47.96 10.07 1.24
N ASP A 805 47.49 9.29 2.20
CA ASP A 805 46.27 9.58 2.94
C ASP A 805 46.53 10.63 4.03
N GLY A 806 45.54 11.50 4.27
CA GLY A 806 45.64 12.58 5.25
C GLY A 806 45.78 12.11 6.70
N ASN A 807 45.44 10.85 7.00
CA ASN A 807 45.65 10.24 8.31
C ASN A 807 47.06 9.68 8.51
N THR A 808 47.97 9.86 7.54
CA THR A 808 49.38 9.54 7.72
C THR A 808 49.94 10.32 8.93
N PRO A 809 50.63 9.67 9.89
CA PRO A 809 51.09 10.31 11.10
C PRO A 809 52.00 11.52 10.85
N THR A 810 51.82 12.58 11.66
CA THR A 810 52.69 13.75 11.69
C THR A 810 54.04 13.43 12.37
N ALA A 811 55.01 14.34 12.23
CA ALA A 811 56.32 14.20 12.89
C ALA A 811 56.13 14.09 14.40
N ASN A 812 56.79 13.10 15.01
CA ASN A 812 56.77 12.89 16.46
C ASN A 812 57.99 12.06 16.87
N VAL A 813 58.27 12.04 18.17
CA VAL A 813 59.22 11.11 18.77
C VAL A 813 58.62 9.70 18.75
N VAL A 814 59.43 8.73 18.34
CA VAL A 814 59.14 7.31 18.46
C VAL A 814 60.20 6.69 19.35
N LEU A 815 59.75 6.06 20.43
CA LEU A 815 60.64 5.33 21.31
C LEU A 815 61.28 4.17 20.54
N SER A 816 62.59 4.01 20.64
CA SER A 816 63.26 2.79 20.18
C SER A 816 62.61 1.56 20.82
N GLY A 817 62.61 0.44 20.11
CA GLY A 817 61.89 -0.78 20.51
C GLY A 817 60.36 -0.75 20.32
N THR A 818 59.76 0.37 19.88
CA THR A 818 58.31 0.45 19.64
C THR A 818 57.88 -0.53 18.54
N THR A 819 56.85 -1.31 18.79
CA THR A 819 56.26 -2.22 17.79
C THR A 819 55.01 -1.62 17.13
N ASN A 820 54.78 -1.95 15.86
CA ASN A 820 53.58 -1.60 15.10
C ASN A 820 53.28 -0.10 15.03
N LYS A 821 54.33 0.71 14.90
CA LYS A 821 54.21 2.16 14.68
C LYS A 821 53.82 2.40 13.22
N VAL A 822 52.66 3.01 12.98
CA VAL A 822 52.27 3.45 11.63
C VAL A 822 53.25 4.51 11.15
N MET A 823 53.74 4.36 9.92
CA MET A 823 54.69 5.28 9.29
C MET A 823 54.07 6.01 8.11
N SER A 824 53.28 5.32 7.29
CA SER A 824 52.61 5.91 6.12
C SER A 824 51.31 5.19 5.78
N ILE A 825 50.33 5.94 5.27
CA ILE A 825 49.05 5.40 4.78
C ILE A 825 48.87 5.87 3.34
N TYR A 826 48.53 4.94 2.46
CA TYR A 826 48.32 5.18 1.04
C TYR A 826 46.88 4.91 0.67
N LYS A 827 46.30 5.77 -0.18
CA LYS A 827 44.99 5.58 -0.78
C LYS A 827 45.11 5.23 -2.26
N PHE A 828 44.34 4.24 -2.68
CA PHE A 828 44.28 3.71 -4.03
C PHE A 828 42.87 3.91 -4.56
N THR A 829 42.74 4.56 -5.73
CA THR A 829 41.44 4.83 -6.35
C THR A 829 41.47 4.38 -7.81
N PRO A 830 41.05 3.14 -8.10
CA PRO A 830 40.94 2.63 -9.45
C PRO A 830 39.81 3.26 -10.26
N SER A 831 39.95 3.17 -11.58
CA SER A 831 38.96 3.58 -12.56
C SER A 831 39.00 2.61 -13.75
N LYS A 832 37.82 2.38 -14.34
CA LYS A 832 37.56 1.43 -15.45
C LYS A 832 37.65 -0.06 -15.10
N GLU A 833 38.52 -0.47 -14.18
CA GLU A 833 38.55 -1.82 -13.61
C GLU A 833 39.05 -1.82 -12.17
N SER A 834 38.83 -2.93 -11.46
CA SER A 834 39.42 -3.20 -10.15
C SER A 834 40.86 -3.68 -10.30
N PHE A 835 41.69 -3.46 -9.29
CA PHE A 835 43.08 -3.91 -9.28
C PHE A 835 43.43 -4.68 -8.00
N THR A 836 44.42 -5.57 -8.12
CA THR A 836 45.09 -6.19 -6.98
C THR A 836 46.55 -5.74 -6.93
N LEU A 837 47.04 -5.22 -5.80
CA LEU A 837 48.48 -5.05 -5.58
C LEU A 837 49.09 -6.42 -5.30
N THR A 838 49.89 -6.92 -6.24
CA THR A 838 50.51 -8.26 -6.14
C THR A 838 51.96 -8.21 -5.72
N GLY A 839 52.63 -7.08 -5.93
CA GLY A 839 54.02 -6.83 -5.54
C GLY A 839 54.25 -5.35 -5.22
N ALA A 840 55.15 -5.08 -4.28
CA ALA A 840 55.54 -3.73 -3.90
C ALA A 840 56.91 -3.70 -3.21
N LYS A 841 57.62 -2.59 -3.37
CA LYS A 841 58.87 -2.32 -2.65
C LYS A 841 58.74 -1.09 -1.77
N PHE A 842 59.18 -1.22 -0.52
CA PHE A 842 59.20 -0.16 0.47
C PHE A 842 60.64 0.20 0.82
N THR A 843 60.87 1.45 1.19
CA THR A 843 62.19 2.02 1.45
C THR A 843 62.17 2.99 2.61
N VAL A 844 63.27 3.04 3.34
CA VAL A 844 63.59 4.17 4.22
C VAL A 844 64.21 5.31 3.42
N ASP A 845 64.28 6.51 4.01
CA ASP A 845 64.82 7.72 3.38
C ASP A 845 66.34 7.70 3.18
N SER A 846 67.06 6.88 3.95
CA SER A 846 68.48 6.58 3.73
C SER A 846 68.79 5.16 4.18
N SER A 847 69.61 4.43 3.43
CA SER A 847 70.03 3.07 3.81
C SER A 847 70.77 3.02 5.14
N THR A 848 71.43 4.12 5.54
CA THR A 848 72.11 4.23 6.84
C THR A 848 71.15 4.15 8.02
N LYS A 849 69.87 4.51 7.82
CA LYS A 849 68.82 4.55 8.85
C LYS A 849 68.05 3.24 8.96
N ALA A 850 68.38 2.24 8.15
CA ALA A 850 67.65 0.97 8.10
C ALA A 850 67.79 0.16 9.39
N ASN A 851 68.90 0.33 10.11
CA ASN A 851 69.16 -0.20 11.45
C ASN A 851 68.08 0.19 12.48
N ASN A 852 67.39 1.32 12.32
CA ASN A 852 66.32 1.72 13.22
C ASN A 852 65.07 0.85 13.11
N ILE A 853 64.85 0.17 11.98
CA ILE A 853 63.65 -0.63 11.74
C ILE A 853 64.03 -2.11 11.71
N SER A 854 63.49 -2.86 12.67
CA SER A 854 63.67 -4.33 12.74
C SER A 854 62.70 -5.09 11.82
N LYS A 855 61.53 -4.50 11.51
CA LYS A 855 60.50 -5.14 10.70
C LYS A 855 59.54 -4.13 10.09
N VAL A 856 59.15 -4.33 8.84
CA VAL A 856 58.10 -3.55 8.17
C VAL A 856 56.86 -4.42 8.00
N MET A 857 55.68 -3.84 8.25
CA MET A 857 54.38 -4.50 8.14
C MET A 857 53.47 -3.70 7.22
N VAL A 858 52.78 -4.39 6.32
CA VAL A 858 51.87 -3.80 5.35
C VAL A 858 50.49 -4.39 5.56
N SER A 859 49.51 -3.56 5.92
CA SER A 859 48.14 -3.95 6.21
C SER A 859 47.16 -3.39 5.20
N TYR A 860 46.25 -4.22 4.69
CA TYR A 860 45.30 -3.89 3.62
C TYR A 860 44.08 -4.82 3.64
N LYS A 861 43.08 -4.53 2.80
CA LYS A 861 41.93 -5.42 2.54
C LYS A 861 42.15 -6.28 1.30
N ASN A 862 41.88 -7.57 1.39
CA ASN A 862 41.89 -8.47 0.22
C ASN A 862 40.51 -8.55 -0.46
N LEU A 863 40.38 -9.33 -1.54
CA LEU A 863 39.13 -9.49 -2.31
C LEU A 863 37.93 -9.94 -1.43
N ALA A 864 38.18 -10.73 -0.40
CA ALA A 864 37.17 -11.16 0.57
C ALA A 864 36.80 -10.08 1.61
N GLY A 865 37.37 -8.87 1.52
CA GLY A 865 37.17 -7.79 2.50
C GLY A 865 37.88 -8.02 3.84
N THR A 866 38.73 -9.04 3.94
CA THR A 866 39.47 -9.38 5.17
C THR A 866 40.71 -8.50 5.31
N THR A 867 41.00 -8.02 6.53
CA THR A 867 42.26 -7.31 6.80
C THR A 867 43.40 -8.32 6.84
N VAL A 868 44.37 -8.15 5.94
CA VAL A 868 45.59 -8.95 5.86
C VAL A 868 46.76 -8.06 6.26
N THR A 869 47.69 -8.61 7.04
CA THR A 869 48.96 -7.95 7.36
C THR A 869 50.11 -8.86 6.92
N LYS A 870 50.99 -8.33 6.07
CA LYS A 870 52.20 -8.99 5.59
C LYS A 870 53.43 -8.33 6.19
N GLU A 871 54.49 -9.10 6.42
CA GLU A 871 55.75 -8.59 6.94
C GLU A 871 56.90 -8.78 5.94
N CYS A 872 57.83 -7.83 5.97
CA CYS A 872 59.09 -7.85 5.23
C CYS A 872 60.20 -7.24 6.10
N TYR A 873 61.46 -7.47 5.69
CA TYR A 873 62.65 -7.00 6.40
C TYR A 873 63.48 -6.11 5.46
N LEU A 874 64.02 -5.02 6.00
CA LEU A 874 64.90 -4.14 5.24
C LEU A 874 66.25 -4.84 5.01
N ASN A 875 66.80 -4.72 3.79
CA ASN A 875 68.16 -5.13 3.45
C ASN A 875 69.17 -3.99 3.67
N ASP A 876 70.45 -4.24 3.37
CA ASP A 876 71.54 -3.25 3.48
C ASP A 876 71.33 -1.99 2.63
N ALA A 877 70.46 -2.04 1.61
CA ALA A 877 70.08 -0.89 0.81
C ALA A 877 68.90 -0.09 1.41
N GLY A 878 68.41 -0.47 2.60
CA GLY A 878 67.27 0.17 3.26
C GLY A 878 65.94 -0.12 2.58
N THR A 879 65.81 -1.26 1.89
CA THR A 879 64.59 -1.63 1.16
C THR A 879 64.05 -2.99 1.57
N CYS A 880 62.73 -3.17 1.54
CA CYS A 880 62.09 -4.49 1.58
C CYS A 880 61.22 -4.67 0.34
N THR A 881 61.18 -5.88 -0.22
CA THR A 881 60.43 -6.17 -1.45
C THR A 881 59.46 -7.31 -1.22
N PHE A 882 58.21 -7.10 -1.62
CA PHE A 882 57.25 -8.15 -1.91
C PHE A 882 57.27 -8.38 -3.42
N THR A 883 57.73 -9.56 -3.85
CA THR A 883 57.70 -9.97 -5.25
C THR A 883 56.26 -10.21 -5.70
N ASP A 884 56.04 -10.23 -7.00
CA ASP A 884 54.74 -10.52 -7.59
C ASP A 884 54.09 -11.80 -7.03
N GLY A 885 52.84 -11.67 -6.60
CA GLY A 885 52.03 -12.72 -6.00
C GLY A 885 52.19 -12.86 -4.48
N GLN A 886 53.04 -12.07 -3.83
CA GLN A 886 53.19 -12.11 -2.36
C GLN A 886 52.18 -11.21 -1.62
N LEU A 887 51.61 -10.21 -2.32
CA LEU A 887 50.52 -9.38 -1.85
C LEU A 887 49.21 -9.73 -2.57
N ASP A 888 48.09 -9.42 -1.92
CA ASP A 888 46.73 -9.66 -2.41
C ASP A 888 45.78 -8.50 -2.07
N ALA A 889 46.30 -7.27 -2.04
CA ALA A 889 45.51 -6.09 -1.67
C ALA A 889 44.54 -5.73 -2.80
N TYR A 890 43.24 -5.83 -2.54
CA TYR A 890 42.21 -5.63 -3.56
C TYR A 890 41.64 -4.22 -3.49
N PHE A 891 41.54 -3.59 -4.66
CA PHE A 891 41.04 -2.24 -4.85
C PHE A 891 39.86 -2.29 -5.82
N PRO A 892 38.61 -2.16 -5.33
CA PRO A 892 37.44 -2.16 -6.19
C PRO A 892 37.42 -0.94 -7.13
N VAL A 893 36.91 -1.12 -8.35
CA VAL A 893 36.71 -0.04 -9.30
C VAL A 893 35.89 1.11 -8.71
N ASN A 894 36.31 2.35 -8.95
CA ASN A 894 35.65 3.59 -8.49
C ASN A 894 35.49 3.71 -6.96
N GLN A 895 36.27 2.98 -6.18
CA GLN A 895 36.29 3.08 -4.71
C GLN A 895 37.70 3.39 -4.21
N THR A 896 37.78 4.08 -3.07
CA THR A 896 39.05 4.33 -2.40
C THR A 896 39.34 3.23 -1.40
N SER A 897 40.52 2.63 -1.50
CA SER A 897 41.02 1.60 -0.58
C SER A 897 42.34 2.06 0.05
N LEU A 898 42.60 1.62 1.29
CA LEU A 898 43.79 2.02 2.05
C LEU A 898 44.80 0.88 2.17
N VAL A 899 46.08 1.24 2.11
CA VAL A 899 47.23 0.40 2.46
C VAL A 899 48.02 1.12 3.55
N THR A 900 48.15 0.49 4.71
CA THR A 900 48.86 1.04 5.88
C THR A 900 50.22 0.38 6.02
N VAL A 901 51.29 1.18 6.09
CA VAL A 901 52.66 0.72 6.30
C VAL A 901 53.09 1.09 7.71
N SER A 902 53.48 0.08 8.48
CA SER A 902 53.93 0.21 9.86
C SER A 902 55.31 -0.41 10.05
N ALA A 903 56.01 -0.02 11.12
CA ALA A 903 57.34 -0.51 11.45
C ALA A 903 57.43 -0.94 12.91
N ASN A 904 58.26 -1.96 13.17
CA ASN A 904 58.85 -2.19 14.47
C ASN A 904 60.22 -1.53 14.52
N PHE A 905 60.45 -0.68 15.50
CA PHE A 905 61.75 -0.06 15.72
C PHE A 905 62.66 -1.01 16.51
N ALA A 906 63.93 -1.08 16.14
CA ALA A 906 64.93 -1.77 16.93
C ALA A 906 65.17 -1.02 18.26
N THR A 907 65.64 -1.72 19.28
CA THR A 907 66.13 -1.05 20.49
C THR A 907 67.49 -0.41 20.22
N ILE A 908 67.94 0.51 21.08
CA ILE A 908 69.29 1.11 20.96
C ILE A 908 70.36 0.01 21.03
N THR A 909 70.22 -0.95 21.96
CA THR A 909 71.12 -2.12 22.02
C THR A 909 70.99 -3.03 20.79
N GLY A 910 69.81 -3.03 20.16
CA GLY A 910 69.53 -3.72 18.90
C GLY A 910 70.06 -3.00 17.65
N GLY A 911 70.71 -1.84 17.79
CA GLY A 911 71.37 -1.12 16.71
C GLY A 911 70.67 0.14 16.21
N ALA A 912 69.52 0.53 16.78
CA ALA A 912 68.91 1.82 16.48
C ALA A 912 69.78 2.98 16.99
N ASP A 913 69.75 4.11 16.28
CA ASP A 913 70.47 5.33 16.65
C ASP A 913 69.50 6.38 17.21
N SER A 914 69.81 6.89 18.40
CA SER A 914 68.97 7.84 19.14
C SER A 914 69.00 9.29 18.60
N THR A 915 69.46 9.49 17.37
CA THR A 915 69.56 10.80 16.71
C THR A 915 68.87 10.86 15.35
N GLU A 916 68.33 9.74 14.87
CA GLU A 916 67.90 9.62 13.47
C GLU A 916 66.40 9.86 13.27
N ASP A 917 66.10 10.67 12.25
CA ASP A 917 64.77 10.92 11.74
C ASP A 917 64.44 9.92 10.62
N VAL A 918 63.47 9.02 10.82
CA VAL A 918 63.19 7.92 9.89
C VAL A 918 61.88 8.16 9.14
N LYS A 919 61.91 8.05 7.81
CA LYS A 919 60.71 7.91 6.96
C LYS A 919 60.62 6.50 6.41
N LEU A 920 59.40 6.05 6.09
CA LEU A 920 59.16 4.76 5.45
C LEU A 920 58.00 4.87 4.46
N GLY A 921 58.21 4.42 3.23
CA GLY A 921 57.22 4.51 2.16
C GLY A 921 57.53 3.66 0.94
N PHE A 922 56.72 3.76 -0.12
CA PHE A 922 56.98 3.08 -1.40
C PHE A 922 58.26 3.58 -2.09
N LEU A 923 59.01 2.68 -2.72
CA LEU A 923 60.18 3.04 -3.51
C LEU A 923 59.80 3.66 -4.86
N ARG A 924 60.57 4.67 -5.29
CA ARG A 924 60.36 5.47 -6.50
C ARG A 924 61.57 5.46 -7.42
N SER A 925 61.36 5.80 -8.69
CA SER A 925 62.45 6.05 -9.66
C SER A 925 63.00 7.46 -9.45
N GLY A 926 64.06 7.61 -8.64
CA GLY A 926 64.68 8.90 -8.32
C GLY A 926 64.86 9.11 -6.83
N ASP A 927 64.28 10.19 -6.30
CA ASP A 927 64.29 10.53 -4.87
C ASP A 927 63.02 9.97 -4.19
N THR A 928 63.20 9.36 -3.02
CA THR A 928 62.17 8.57 -2.32
C THR A 928 61.18 9.43 -1.55
N PHE A 929 61.52 10.68 -1.22
CA PHE A 929 60.65 11.57 -0.43
C PHE A 929 60.74 13.07 -0.82
N ALA A 930 61.40 13.42 -1.93
CA ALA A 930 61.52 14.81 -2.37
C ALA A 930 60.36 15.32 -3.25
N THR A 931 60.18 16.64 -3.28
CA THR A 931 59.14 17.32 -4.07
C THR A 931 59.49 17.36 -5.57
N SER A 932 59.00 16.37 -6.32
CA SER A 932 58.55 16.47 -7.72
C SER A 932 57.90 15.15 -8.12
N THR A 933 57.03 15.16 -9.13
CA THR A 933 56.13 14.09 -9.59
C THR A 933 56.84 12.82 -10.11
N ALA A 934 57.62 12.13 -9.28
CA ALA A 934 58.33 10.91 -9.66
C ALA A 934 57.39 9.69 -9.76
N SER A 935 57.72 8.72 -10.61
CA SER A 935 56.95 7.48 -10.70
C SER A 935 57.37 6.47 -9.63
N LEU A 936 56.45 5.60 -9.21
CA LEU A 936 56.78 4.42 -8.42
C LEU A 936 57.75 3.52 -9.21
N THR A 937 58.49 2.62 -8.55
CA THR A 937 59.35 1.67 -9.29
C THR A 937 58.55 0.55 -9.96
N ASN A 938 59.19 -0.21 -10.86
CA ASN A 938 58.59 -1.41 -11.45
C ASN A 938 58.41 -2.58 -10.47
N ASP A 939 58.90 -2.47 -9.24
CA ASP A 939 58.61 -3.44 -8.18
C ASP A 939 57.21 -3.21 -7.57
N PHE A 940 56.52 -2.13 -7.94
CA PHE A 940 55.11 -1.91 -7.64
C PHE A 940 54.25 -2.47 -8.80
N ILE A 941 53.49 -3.53 -8.51
CA ILE A 941 52.81 -4.34 -9.50
C ILE A 941 51.32 -4.41 -9.16
N LEU A 942 50.50 -3.87 -10.06
CA LEU A 942 49.04 -3.95 -9.98
C LEU A 942 48.52 -4.87 -11.07
N LEU A 943 47.69 -5.84 -10.71
CA LEU A 943 47.01 -6.74 -11.63
C LEU A 943 45.55 -6.29 -11.83
N GLY A 944 45.19 -5.90 -13.05
CA GLY A 944 43.80 -5.56 -13.41
C GLY A 944 42.91 -6.81 -13.45
N GLU A 945 41.73 -6.74 -12.83
CA GLU A 945 40.82 -7.89 -12.71
C GLU A 945 40.21 -8.31 -14.05
N ALA A 946 39.79 -7.34 -14.87
CA ALA A 946 39.14 -7.61 -16.15
C ALA A 946 40.17 -7.75 -17.27
N SER A 947 41.15 -6.84 -17.31
CA SER A 947 42.16 -6.82 -18.37
C SER A 947 43.20 -7.93 -18.21
N ASN A 948 43.37 -8.47 -17.01
CA ASN A 948 44.48 -9.36 -16.64
C ASN A 948 45.86 -8.76 -16.97
N SER A 949 45.93 -7.43 -17.13
CA SER A 949 47.15 -6.68 -17.42
C SER A 949 47.85 -6.33 -16.12
N LYS A 950 49.18 -6.48 -16.10
CA LYS A 950 50.02 -5.95 -15.01
C LYS A 950 50.44 -4.53 -15.36
N LEU A 951 50.20 -3.61 -14.43
CA LEU A 951 50.74 -2.26 -14.45
C LEU A 951 51.93 -2.17 -13.51
N TYR A 952 53.01 -1.60 -13.99
CA TYR A 952 54.26 -1.41 -13.27
C TYR A 952 54.48 0.08 -13.01
N GLY A 953 54.87 0.41 -11.79
CA GLY A 953 54.94 1.79 -11.32
C GLY A 953 55.71 2.78 -12.22
N ALA A 954 56.85 2.39 -12.81
CA ALA A 954 57.67 3.29 -13.61
C ALA A 954 57.40 3.20 -15.12
N THR A 955 56.90 2.05 -15.58
CA THR A 955 56.60 1.82 -17.00
C THR A 955 55.22 2.33 -17.41
N ASP A 956 54.21 2.22 -16.53
CA ASP A 956 52.81 2.49 -16.86
C ASP A 956 52.30 3.83 -16.29
N VAL A 957 53.12 4.88 -16.40
CA VAL A 957 52.86 6.22 -15.82
C VAL A 957 51.62 6.92 -16.36
N ALA A 958 51.14 6.52 -17.54
CA ALA A 958 49.87 7.01 -18.08
C ALA A 958 48.66 6.39 -17.35
N SER A 959 48.80 5.17 -16.83
CA SER A 959 47.76 4.44 -16.11
C SER A 959 47.87 4.58 -14.59
N ILE A 960 49.06 4.91 -14.10
CA ILE A 960 49.35 5.24 -12.70
C ILE A 960 49.88 6.68 -12.67
N PRO A 961 49.00 7.69 -12.54
CA PRO A 961 49.41 9.09 -12.51
C PRO A 961 50.47 9.35 -11.44
N ALA A 962 51.29 10.37 -11.66
CA ALA A 962 52.38 10.67 -10.75
C ALA A 962 51.91 10.86 -9.30
N PHE A 963 52.60 10.17 -8.41
CA PHE A 963 52.34 10.11 -6.99
C PHE A 963 53.11 11.24 -6.26
N SER A 964 52.75 11.62 -5.04
CA SER A 964 53.55 12.54 -4.20
C SER A 964 53.45 12.11 -2.74
N ASP A 965 54.60 11.98 -2.07
CA ASP A 965 54.73 11.60 -0.66
C ASP A 965 55.41 12.68 0.18
N THR A 966 55.41 13.91 -0.31
CA THR A 966 55.98 15.07 0.37
C THR A 966 55.33 15.34 1.73
N THR A 967 54.14 14.76 1.98
CA THR A 967 53.42 14.81 3.25
C THR A 967 53.83 13.72 4.24
N ILE A 968 54.67 12.75 3.86
CA ILE A 968 55.25 11.79 4.80
C ILE A 968 56.34 12.49 5.60
N THR A 969 56.08 12.67 6.90
CA THR A 969 56.99 13.28 7.86
C THR A 969 57.87 12.24 8.54
N ALA A 970 59.10 12.61 8.89
CA ALA A 970 60.00 11.72 9.61
C ALA A 970 59.55 11.51 11.06
N GLN A 971 59.87 10.34 11.60
CA GLN A 971 59.70 10.01 13.00
C GLN A 971 61.07 10.02 13.68
N ALA A 972 61.23 10.84 14.72
CA ALA A 972 62.49 11.01 15.44
C ALA A 972 62.69 9.85 16.41
N VAL A 973 63.73 9.05 16.20
CA VAL A 973 64.03 7.88 17.04
C VAL A 973 64.81 8.32 18.27
N HIS A 974 64.25 8.07 19.45
CA HIS A 974 64.93 8.35 20.72
C HIS A 974 64.70 7.23 21.74
N LYS A 975 65.64 7.09 22.68
CA LYS A 975 65.56 6.10 23.76
C LYS A 975 64.57 6.50 24.83
N THR A 976 64.37 7.80 25.03
CA THR A 976 63.32 8.35 25.89
C THR A 976 62.56 9.46 25.18
N ASN A 977 61.30 9.63 25.54
CA ASN A 977 60.42 10.69 25.06
C ASN A 977 59.94 11.50 26.26
N VAL A 978 60.00 12.82 26.17
CA VAL A 978 59.49 13.71 27.21
C VAL A 978 58.33 14.52 26.65
N SER A 979 57.16 14.36 27.25
CA SER A 979 55.99 15.21 27.01
C SER A 979 55.78 16.17 28.19
N VAL A 980 55.09 17.29 27.96
CA VAL A 980 54.83 18.29 29.00
C VAL A 980 53.34 18.61 29.09
N ALA A 981 52.87 18.93 30.29
CA ALA A 981 51.53 19.45 30.56
C ALA A 981 51.61 20.60 31.57
N LYS A 982 50.74 21.61 31.44
CA LYS A 982 50.65 22.70 32.45
C LYS A 982 49.90 22.26 33.71
N ILE A 983 50.29 22.88 34.82
CA ILE A 983 49.55 22.83 36.08
C ILE A 983 49.05 24.25 36.41
N THR A 984 47.79 24.31 36.84
CA THR A 984 47.21 25.53 37.41
C THR A 984 47.72 25.72 38.83
N LEU A 985 48.19 26.93 39.15
CA LEU A 985 48.58 27.31 40.51
C LEU A 985 47.45 28.07 41.20
N ASP A 986 47.23 27.80 42.48
CA ASP A 986 46.29 28.56 43.32
C ASP A 986 46.89 29.95 43.68
N SER A 987 46.04 30.89 44.14
CA SER A 987 46.46 32.22 44.62
C SER A 987 47.38 32.09 45.84
N GLN A 988 48.53 32.78 45.83
CA GLN A 988 49.52 32.78 46.92
C GLN A 988 49.51 34.11 47.68
N GLY A 989 49.77 34.06 49.00
CA GLY A 989 49.76 35.25 49.88
C GLY A 989 51.15 35.84 50.22
N THR A 990 52.25 35.35 49.64
CA THR A 990 53.62 35.77 49.97
C THR A 990 54.43 36.11 48.73
N LEU A 991 54.90 37.36 48.64
CA LEU A 991 55.55 37.94 47.45
C LEU A 991 57.04 37.54 47.25
N ALA A 992 57.69 36.96 48.25
CA ALA A 992 59.09 36.54 48.14
C ALA A 992 59.17 35.06 47.71
N GLN A 993 59.88 34.75 46.63
CA GLN A 993 59.98 33.41 46.02
C GLN A 993 58.63 32.82 45.58
N ASP A 994 57.93 33.54 44.72
CA ASP A 994 56.63 33.16 44.19
C ASP A 994 56.71 32.11 43.08
N PRO A 995 56.03 30.96 43.19
CA PRO A 995 55.82 30.07 42.05
C PRO A 995 54.86 30.75 41.08
N VAL A 996 55.31 31.00 39.86
CA VAL A 996 54.57 31.69 38.79
C VAL A 996 54.22 30.79 37.62
N GLY A 997 54.85 29.62 37.52
CA GLY A 997 54.49 28.56 36.59
C GLY A 997 54.75 27.18 37.18
N ALA A 998 53.99 26.19 36.74
CA ALA A 998 54.22 24.79 37.08
C ALA A 998 53.92 23.90 35.87
N PHE A 999 54.84 22.98 35.57
CA PHE A 999 54.77 22.10 34.41
C PHE A 999 55.09 20.67 34.83
N THR A 1000 54.25 19.71 34.44
CA THR A 1000 54.54 18.28 34.59
C THR A 1000 55.21 17.78 33.33
N PHE A 1001 56.45 17.34 33.46
CA PHE A 1001 57.18 16.63 32.42
C PHE A 1001 57.01 15.13 32.64
N THR A 1002 56.50 14.42 31.63
CA THR A 1002 56.34 12.97 31.64
C THR A 1002 57.39 12.35 30.72
N SER A 1003 58.31 11.60 31.31
CA SER A 1003 59.33 10.80 30.63
C SER A 1003 58.83 9.36 30.45
N GLU A 1004 58.87 8.90 29.21
CA GLU A 1004 58.68 7.50 28.82
C GLU A 1004 59.99 6.97 28.24
N ALA A 1005 60.35 5.73 28.57
CA ALA A 1005 61.57 5.09 28.09
C ALA A 1005 61.27 3.94 27.13
N GLU A 1006 62.27 3.60 26.31
CA GLU A 1006 62.32 2.36 25.53
C GLU A 1006 61.84 1.16 26.36
N SER A 1007 60.98 0.34 25.77
CA SER A 1007 60.40 -0.83 26.44
C SER A 1007 61.49 -1.77 26.95
N GLY A 1008 61.51 -2.02 28.27
CA GLY A 1008 62.50 -2.87 28.93
C GLY A 1008 63.80 -2.17 29.33
N SER A 1009 63.91 -0.85 29.09
CA SER A 1009 65.02 -0.02 29.53
C SER A 1009 64.76 0.60 30.91
N ASN A 1010 65.80 0.70 31.74
CA ASN A 1010 65.76 1.44 33.01
C ASN A 1010 66.27 2.89 32.85
N GLN A 1011 66.29 3.39 31.61
CA GLN A 1011 66.84 4.70 31.29
C GLN A 1011 65.92 5.82 31.78
N ASN A 1012 66.46 6.73 32.58
CA ASN A 1012 65.79 7.98 32.93
C ASN A 1012 66.03 9.05 31.85
N SER A 1013 65.11 10.00 31.73
CA SER A 1013 65.37 11.27 31.03
C SER A 1013 65.99 12.27 31.99
N THR A 1014 66.93 13.08 31.49
CA THR A 1014 67.54 14.19 32.25
C THR A 1014 67.21 15.52 31.58
N LEU A 1015 66.48 16.41 32.25
CA LEU A 1015 66.08 17.71 31.70
C LEU A 1015 67.32 18.60 31.66
N GLY A 1016 67.69 19.05 30.46
CA GLY A 1016 68.88 19.85 30.21
C GLY A 1016 68.59 21.32 30.43
N THR A 1017 68.05 21.98 29.41
CA THR A 1017 67.73 23.42 29.44
C THR A 1017 66.24 23.62 29.38
N VAL A 1018 65.72 24.59 30.12
CA VAL A 1018 64.33 25.07 30.01
C VAL A 1018 64.35 26.54 29.65
N THR A 1019 63.64 26.90 28.57
CA THR A 1019 63.50 28.29 28.14
C THR A 1019 62.19 28.85 28.66
N VAL A 1020 62.27 29.90 29.47
CA VAL A 1020 61.11 30.53 30.10
C VAL A 1020 60.96 31.96 29.62
N LYS A 1021 59.71 32.35 29.36
CA LYS A 1021 59.31 33.73 29.10
C LYS A 1021 58.28 34.17 30.14
N LEU A 1022 58.41 35.42 30.59
CA LEU A 1022 57.43 36.06 31.47
C LEU A 1022 56.70 37.18 30.73
N THR A 1023 55.40 37.30 30.93
CA THR A 1023 54.55 38.40 30.44
C THR A 1023 53.45 38.68 31.45
N GLY A 1024 52.79 39.83 31.43
CA GLY A 1024 51.63 40.07 32.29
C GLY A 1024 51.55 41.50 32.78
N SER A 1025 50.44 41.83 33.45
CA SER A 1025 50.19 43.17 33.98
C SER A 1025 50.95 43.51 35.27
N LEU A 1026 51.55 42.51 35.93
CA LEU A 1026 52.41 42.72 37.11
C LEU A 1026 53.80 43.28 36.74
N ILE A 1027 54.23 43.11 35.48
CA ILE A 1027 55.50 43.65 35.00
C ILE A 1027 55.36 45.16 34.81
N ALA A 1028 56.21 45.94 35.48
CA ALA A 1028 56.09 47.39 35.53
C ALA A 1028 56.63 48.07 34.27
N GLY A 1029 55.79 48.93 33.69
CA GLY A 1029 56.16 49.85 32.61
C GLY A 1029 57.16 50.91 33.10
N SER A 1030 58.44 50.69 32.83
CA SER A 1030 59.58 51.60 32.99
C SER A 1030 60.06 51.82 34.43
N ALA A 1031 59.80 50.85 35.32
CA ALA A 1031 60.38 50.80 36.67
C ALA A 1031 61.44 49.69 36.78
N GLY A 1032 62.33 49.77 37.77
CA GLY A 1032 63.31 48.72 38.10
C GLY A 1032 64.60 48.69 37.27
N ASN A 1033 65.33 47.57 37.32
CA ASN A 1033 66.62 47.37 36.63
C ASN A 1033 66.45 46.62 35.30
N ASN A 1034 65.20 46.33 34.91
CA ASN A 1034 64.78 45.56 33.75
C ASN A 1034 65.29 44.11 33.73
N THR A 1035 65.55 43.52 34.90
CA THR A 1035 66.02 42.15 35.03
C THR A 1035 65.31 41.39 36.15
N ALA A 1036 64.86 40.16 35.88
CA ALA A 1036 64.25 39.30 36.90
C ALA A 1036 64.99 37.98 37.03
N ALA A 1037 65.32 37.60 38.27
CA ALA A 1037 65.83 36.26 38.57
C ALA A 1037 64.70 35.23 38.47
N VAL A 1038 64.94 34.19 37.67
CA VAL A 1038 64.02 33.06 37.47
C VAL A 1038 64.73 31.80 37.92
N SER A 1039 64.13 31.09 38.87
CA SER A 1039 64.64 29.84 39.43
C SER A 1039 63.67 28.70 39.13
N ILE A 1040 64.23 27.51 38.93
CA ILE A 1040 63.48 26.31 38.59
C ILE A 1040 63.65 25.31 39.73
N TYR A 1041 62.56 24.78 40.26
CA TYR A 1041 62.55 23.86 41.40
C TYR A 1041 61.85 22.54 41.09
N SER A 1042 62.35 21.46 41.69
CA SER A 1042 61.88 20.08 41.50
C SER A 1042 60.69 19.68 42.41
N GLY A 1043 60.15 20.63 43.17
CA GLY A 1043 59.04 20.41 44.10
C GLY A 1043 58.48 21.73 44.66
N THR A 1044 57.59 21.64 45.64
CA THR A 1044 56.91 22.80 46.25
C THR A 1044 57.72 23.48 47.36
N THR A 1045 58.90 22.96 47.70
CA THR A 1045 59.82 23.57 48.67
C THR A 1045 60.90 24.33 47.91
N PHE A 1046 61.06 25.63 48.16
CA PHE A 1046 61.98 26.51 47.44
C PHE A 1046 63.25 26.77 48.25
N ASP A 1047 64.12 25.76 48.29
CA ASP A 1047 65.41 25.81 48.98
C ASP A 1047 66.55 25.29 48.08
N SER A 1048 67.79 25.39 48.56
CA SER A 1048 68.97 24.94 47.81
C SER A 1048 68.98 23.43 47.50
N ALA A 1049 68.23 22.61 48.24
CA ALA A 1049 68.18 21.16 48.02
C ALA A 1049 67.24 20.78 46.85
N HIS A 1050 66.24 21.61 46.56
CA HIS A 1050 65.26 21.38 45.50
C HIS A 1050 65.48 22.23 44.24
N LEU A 1051 66.35 23.25 44.32
CA LEU A 1051 66.75 24.08 43.18
C LEU A 1051 67.34 23.19 42.06
N MET A 1052 66.87 23.37 40.83
CA MET A 1052 67.34 22.66 39.64
C MET A 1052 68.30 23.53 38.82
N GLY A 1053 68.01 24.84 38.73
CA GLY A 1053 68.80 25.84 38.01
C GLY A 1053 68.18 27.23 38.15
N SER A 1054 68.95 28.26 37.84
CA SER A 1054 68.50 29.66 37.88
C SER A 1054 69.11 30.47 36.74
N GLY A 1055 68.37 31.45 36.24
CA GLY A 1055 68.82 32.41 35.23
C GLY A 1055 68.24 33.79 35.48
N THR A 1056 68.62 34.75 34.65
CA THR A 1056 68.10 36.13 34.72
C THR A 1056 67.50 36.51 33.37
N ILE A 1057 66.21 36.87 33.36
CA ILE A 1057 65.59 37.50 32.19
C ILE A 1057 66.05 38.95 32.16
N THR A 1058 66.61 39.41 31.05
CA THR A 1058 66.98 40.82 30.83
C THR A 1058 66.03 41.48 29.83
N GLY A 1059 65.69 42.75 30.02
CA GLY A 1059 64.77 43.50 29.16
C GLY A 1059 63.30 43.14 29.37
N LEU A 1060 62.89 42.90 30.62
CA LEU A 1060 61.55 42.40 30.98
C LEU A 1060 60.40 43.33 30.49
N ASP A 1061 60.67 44.63 30.32
CA ASP A 1061 59.67 45.67 30.03
C ASP A 1061 59.78 46.28 28.59
N THR A 1062 60.72 45.86 27.75
CA THR A 1062 61.02 46.59 26.50
C THR A 1062 60.08 46.31 25.31
N SER A 1063 58.87 45.76 25.50
CA SER A 1063 57.90 45.33 24.47
C SER A 1063 58.41 44.29 23.44
N THR A 1064 59.71 44.03 23.39
CA THR A 1064 60.34 42.89 22.71
C THR A 1064 60.32 41.70 23.66
N SER A 1065 59.51 40.68 23.37
CA SER A 1065 59.44 39.42 24.14
C SER A 1065 60.82 38.89 24.58
N THR A 1066 61.20 39.08 25.85
CA THR A 1066 62.46 38.56 26.42
C THR A 1066 62.24 37.22 27.11
N GLN A 1067 63.16 36.27 26.88
CA GLN A 1067 63.13 34.91 27.41
C GLN A 1067 64.53 34.56 27.95
N VAL A 1068 64.60 33.58 28.85
CA VAL A 1068 65.86 33.10 29.41
C VAL A 1068 65.97 31.59 29.24
N ASP A 1069 67.15 31.13 28.83
CA ASP A 1069 67.54 29.73 28.86
C ASP A 1069 68.13 29.40 30.23
N ILE A 1070 67.51 28.46 30.95
CA ILE A 1070 67.94 28.04 32.28
C ILE A 1070 68.46 26.62 32.16
N ALA A 1071 69.78 26.46 32.29
CA ALA A 1071 70.41 25.15 32.39
C ALA A 1071 70.12 24.53 33.76
N LEU A 1072 69.66 23.29 33.76
CA LEU A 1072 69.34 22.52 34.95
C LEU A 1072 70.48 21.52 35.20
N SER A 1073 71.05 21.55 36.41
CA SER A 1073 72.25 20.76 36.75
C SER A 1073 72.05 19.84 37.95
N SER A 1074 70.90 19.92 38.61
CA SER A 1074 70.57 19.09 39.77
C SER A 1074 69.08 18.77 39.82
N ASN A 1075 68.72 17.66 40.46
CA ASN A 1075 67.34 17.15 40.57
C ASN A 1075 66.61 16.99 39.23
N ASN A 1076 67.34 16.91 38.12
CA ASN A 1076 66.83 17.00 36.76
C ASN A 1076 66.69 15.65 36.04
N GLU A 1077 67.01 14.53 36.68
CA GLU A 1077 66.81 13.18 36.15
C GLU A 1077 65.53 12.51 36.71
N TRP A 1078 64.75 11.81 35.88
CA TRP A 1078 63.58 11.01 36.30
C TRP A 1078 63.04 10.02 35.25
N THR A 1079 62.17 9.13 35.74
CA THR A 1079 61.22 8.33 34.96
C THR A 1079 59.78 8.68 35.36
N GLY A 1080 58.83 8.53 34.44
CA GLY A 1080 57.43 8.87 34.70
C GLY A 1080 57.21 10.38 34.77
N ALA A 1081 56.36 10.86 35.68
CA ALA A 1081 56.01 12.27 35.77
C ALA A 1081 56.85 13.01 36.83
N LYS A 1082 57.43 14.16 36.46
CA LYS A 1082 58.04 15.13 37.38
C LYS A 1082 57.42 16.51 37.18
N THR A 1083 56.92 17.09 38.26
CA THR A 1083 56.47 18.48 38.26
C THR A 1083 57.63 19.41 38.58
N VAL A 1084 57.76 20.45 37.76
CA VAL A 1084 58.77 21.49 37.88
C VAL A 1084 58.07 22.84 38.09
N TYR A 1085 58.55 23.61 39.06
CA TYR A 1085 58.01 24.92 39.41
C TYR A 1085 58.96 26.02 38.96
N VAL A 1086 58.42 27.03 38.27
CA VAL A 1086 59.10 28.26 37.91
C VAL A 1086 58.81 29.29 39.00
N VAL A 1087 59.86 29.79 39.64
CA VAL A 1087 59.79 30.69 40.79
C VAL A 1087 60.54 31.97 40.47
N VAL A 1088 59.93 33.10 40.83
CA VAL A 1088 60.54 34.43 40.70
C VAL A 1088 60.37 35.19 42.01
N ASP A 1089 61.22 36.19 42.25
CA ASP A 1089 61.01 37.13 43.35
C ASP A 1089 60.13 38.28 42.84
N THR A 1090 58.84 38.28 43.21
CA THR A 1090 57.91 39.36 42.79
C THR A 1090 58.02 40.61 43.67
N THR A 1091 58.92 40.63 44.66
CA THR A 1091 59.28 41.85 45.40
C THR A 1091 60.31 42.72 44.67
N ASP A 1092 60.87 42.24 43.54
CA ASP A 1092 61.75 43.03 42.70
C ASP A 1092 61.04 44.29 42.17
N ALA A 1093 61.78 45.39 42.03
CA ALA A 1093 61.26 46.67 41.54
C ALA A 1093 60.70 46.62 40.10
N ASP A 1094 61.07 45.60 39.32
CA ASP A 1094 60.49 45.33 37.99
C ASP A 1094 59.07 44.73 38.05
N PHE A 1095 58.63 44.25 39.22
CA PHE A 1095 57.26 43.80 39.47
C PHE A 1095 56.56 44.78 40.41
N VAL A 1096 55.53 45.45 39.93
CA VAL A 1096 54.75 46.39 40.74
C VAL A 1096 53.34 45.83 40.87
N ASP A 1097 52.81 45.81 42.08
CA ASP A 1097 51.38 45.62 42.32
C ASP A 1097 50.67 46.95 42.03
N PRO A 1098 50.14 47.22 40.82
CA PRO A 1098 49.29 48.37 40.63
C PRO A 1098 48.13 48.21 41.59
N SER A 1099 47.67 49.29 42.22
CA SER A 1099 46.53 49.35 43.15
C SER A 1099 45.18 48.74 42.66
N SER A 1100 45.17 48.02 41.52
CA SER A 1100 44.07 47.22 40.99
C SER A 1100 44.03 45.81 41.57
N THR A 1101 42.83 45.33 41.89
CA THR A 1101 42.57 44.04 42.53
C THR A 1101 42.77 42.80 41.65
N ASN A 1102 43.52 42.86 40.53
CA ASN A 1102 43.66 41.75 39.54
C ASN A 1102 44.96 41.86 38.71
N SER A 1103 46.12 41.91 39.36
CA SER A 1103 47.41 41.92 38.66
C SER A 1103 47.74 40.51 38.18
N SER A 1104 48.43 40.31 37.05
CA SER A 1104 48.76 38.95 36.58
C SER A 1104 50.18 38.83 36.06
N LEU A 1105 50.77 37.66 36.29
CA LEU A 1105 52.05 37.25 35.74
C LEU A 1105 51.88 35.89 35.07
N THR A 1106 52.19 35.85 33.79
CA THR A 1106 52.12 34.68 32.92
C THR A 1106 53.52 34.17 32.64
N THR A 1107 53.75 32.91 32.96
CA THR A 1107 54.95 32.16 32.62
C THR A 1107 54.67 31.26 31.43
N GLN A 1108 55.40 31.44 30.34
CA GLN A 1108 55.36 30.57 29.17
C GLN A 1108 56.62 29.73 29.10
N LEU A 1109 56.45 28.40 29.02
CA LEU A 1109 57.50 27.48 28.62
C LEU A 1109 57.69 27.60 27.11
N VAL A 1110 58.85 28.06 26.65
CA VAL A 1110 59.12 28.32 25.22
C VAL A 1110 59.83 27.14 24.55
N SER A 1111 60.70 26.44 25.28
CA SER A 1111 61.36 25.23 24.80
C SER A 1111 61.96 24.49 25.98
N TYR A 1112 62.30 23.22 25.77
CA TYR A 1112 63.11 22.46 26.70
C TYR A 1112 64.02 21.51 25.93
N THR A 1113 65.08 21.02 26.58
CA THR A 1113 65.88 19.91 26.07
C THR A 1113 65.98 18.80 27.10
N TRP A 1114 66.17 17.55 26.66
CA TRP A 1114 66.48 16.44 27.56
C TRP A 1114 67.59 15.55 27.02
N ASP A 1115 68.25 14.85 27.92
CA ASP A 1115 69.20 13.79 27.66
C ASP A 1115 68.50 12.44 27.88
N ASP A 1116 68.64 11.52 26.93
CA ASP A 1116 68.05 10.18 26.99
C ASP A 1116 69.05 9.07 27.34
N GLY A 1117 70.24 9.44 27.82
CA GLY A 1117 71.37 8.56 28.13
C GLY A 1117 72.17 8.09 26.92
N SER A 1118 71.70 8.36 25.70
CA SER A 1118 72.43 8.15 24.44
C SER A 1118 72.84 9.50 23.82
N VAL A 1119 71.98 10.51 23.93
CA VAL A 1119 72.12 11.83 23.32
C VAL A 1119 71.82 12.90 24.36
N THR A 1120 72.73 13.86 24.51
CA THR A 1120 72.76 14.76 25.66
C THR A 1120 71.93 16.05 25.52
N ALA A 1121 71.29 16.28 24.37
CA ALA A 1121 70.53 17.51 24.09
C ALA A 1121 69.46 17.32 23.01
N ILE A 1122 68.39 16.61 23.33
CA ILE A 1122 67.24 16.38 22.46
C ILE A 1122 66.25 17.52 22.62
N SER A 1123 65.73 18.04 21.51
CA SER A 1123 64.66 19.03 21.50
C SER A 1123 63.32 18.41 21.08
N PRO A 1124 62.18 18.88 21.60
CA PRO A 1124 60.85 18.44 21.18
C PRO A 1124 60.66 18.65 19.67
N VAL A 1125 59.98 17.70 19.02
CA VAL A 1125 59.59 17.83 17.62
C VAL A 1125 58.67 19.04 17.44
N ALA A 1126 58.87 19.79 16.36
CA ALA A 1126 58.08 20.98 16.05
C ALA A 1126 56.56 20.66 16.02
N GLY A 1127 55.76 21.45 16.75
CA GLY A 1127 54.31 21.27 16.86
C GLY A 1127 53.81 20.69 18.19
N ILE A 1128 54.71 20.32 19.11
CA ILE A 1128 54.33 19.99 20.50
C ILE A 1128 53.82 21.26 21.19
N PRO A 1129 52.62 21.25 21.82
CA PRO A 1129 52.07 22.43 22.47
C PRO A 1129 52.96 22.88 23.63
N LEU A 1130 53.40 24.12 23.56
CA LEU A 1130 54.15 24.82 24.59
C LEU A 1130 53.15 25.61 25.44
N TYR A 1131 53.19 25.41 26.75
CA TYR A 1131 52.14 25.91 27.64
C TYR A 1131 52.53 27.22 28.34
N GLY A 1132 51.55 28.10 28.46
CA GLY A 1132 51.54 29.21 29.42
C GLY A 1132 50.76 28.84 30.68
N SER A 1133 51.26 29.29 31.83
CA SER A 1133 50.55 29.35 33.10
C SER A 1133 50.42 30.82 33.52
N THR A 1134 49.21 31.26 33.87
CA THR A 1134 48.97 32.63 34.33
C THR A 1134 48.59 32.58 35.80
N LYS A 1135 49.34 33.30 36.61
CA LYS A 1135 49.04 33.54 38.02
C LYS A 1135 48.45 34.94 38.19
N THR A 1136 47.40 35.03 38.97
CA THR A 1136 46.75 36.30 39.35
C THR A 1136 47.11 36.62 40.80
N TYR A 1137 47.39 37.89 41.06
CA TYR A 1137 47.77 38.47 42.35
C TYR A 1137 46.68 39.41 42.84
#